data_AF-A0A0E0P990-F1
#
_entry.id   AF-A0A0E0P990-F1
#
_cell.length_a   1.000
_cell.length_b   1.000
_cell.length_c   1.000
_cell.angle_alpha   90.00
_cell.angle_beta   90.00
_cell.angle_gamma   90.00
#
_symmetry.space_group_name_H-M   'P 1'
#
loop_
_entity.id
_entity.type
_entity.pdbx_description
1 polymer ?
#
loop_
_entity_poly.entity_id
_entity_poly.type
_entity_poly.pdbx_seq_one_letter_code
_entity_poly.pdbx_strand_id
1 'polypeptide(L)'
;MAAVAGSASAGANGSAAAHRVGAPTNPMATALLTDQYQFSMAYAYWKAGKHADRAVKNPFGGEFTVFAGLEECIKFIANFKFTEDDILFLQSVMPMCEDAFFDYLRKTDCSDVEVYSIPEGSVVFPKVPLMRVEGPVAVVQLLETPFVNLINYASLVTTNAARHRHVAGKSKVLLEFGLRRAQGPDGAISASKYCFMGGFDATSNVLAGNLFGIPLRGTHSHAYVSSYMSLDEIPDKSLKSKDGSRVCKDFVSLVKEWLQKIQLADSLCGVFGETNQSELAAFASYALAFPTNFLALVDTYDVMRSGIPNFCAVALALHDLGYKASGIRLDSGDLAYLSIEARKVFRTLEKEFNVPAFGKMIITASNDLNEETIDALNKQGHEVDSFGIGTYLVTCYSQAALGCVFKLVEINSRPRIKLSEDVAKVSIPCKKRCFRLYGKEGYPLVDIMMRESEPSPKAGKRILCRHPFLESRRAYVVPQHVEELLQCYWPDKPRVELPSLEEIRGRCMQQLEKLRPDHIRRLNPTPYKVSVSAKLYEFIHSLWLNEAPKLRQPSIAMRRRGTSGGGATPREVGGGRRRSSGVTSVPPRGAWRWRWPRCPPRRSSRSPRPGCGCVSRPCCCVPAPRACHHQVPPRACLAAPLLPELWRGYPAGGAMDPATTEQLQGGQIQPSGDGAGRSSGEGAGRSSGEGTERSSCGRWRLAGSPSLFSSPAPNPSPLSSSAPAVLGNDN
;
A
#
# COMPACT_ATOMS: atom_id res chain seq x y z
N MET A 1 -36.73 -1.28 -7.44
CA MET A 1 -37.88 -0.48 -7.93
C MET A 1 -37.39 0.86 -8.44
N ALA A 2 -38.26 1.65 -9.07
CA ALA A 2 -37.90 2.90 -9.75
C ALA A 2 -37.49 4.04 -8.81
N ALA A 3 -37.06 5.15 -9.40
CA ALA A 3 -36.41 6.28 -8.75
C ALA A 3 -37.29 7.06 -7.76
N VAL A 4 -36.63 7.61 -6.74
CA VAL A 4 -36.95 8.94 -6.20
C VAL A 4 -35.64 9.72 -6.14
N ALA A 5 -35.37 10.52 -7.18
CA ALA A 5 -34.24 11.45 -7.19
C ALA A 5 -34.74 12.81 -6.70
N GLY A 6 -34.32 13.21 -5.49
CA GLY A 6 -34.69 14.52 -4.93
C GLY A 6 -33.99 15.65 -5.68
N SER A 7 -34.73 16.40 -6.49
CA SER A 7 -34.20 17.51 -7.28
C SER A 7 -33.93 18.75 -6.42
N ALA A 8 -32.68 18.97 -6.02
CA ALA A 8 -32.25 20.26 -5.51
C ALA A 8 -32.20 21.28 -6.67
N SER A 9 -33.04 22.31 -6.62
CA SER A 9 -33.16 23.32 -7.69
C SER A 9 -31.99 24.30 -7.69
N ALA A 10 -30.98 24.01 -8.51
CA ALA A 10 -29.92 24.98 -8.81
C ALA A 10 -30.50 26.19 -9.57
N GLY A 11 -30.53 27.36 -8.92
CA GLY A 11 -30.99 28.60 -9.53
C GLY A 11 -30.07 29.04 -10.67
N ALA A 12 -30.57 29.01 -11.90
CA ALA A 12 -29.80 29.44 -13.06
C ALA A 12 -29.62 30.97 -13.05
N ASN A 13 -28.38 31.43 -12.91
CA ASN A 13 -28.01 32.80 -13.21
C ASN A 13 -26.67 32.82 -13.96
N GLY A 14 -26.71 33.23 -15.22
CA GLY A 14 -25.62 33.03 -16.17
C GLY A 14 -24.47 34.02 -15.99
N SER A 15 -23.35 33.54 -15.43
CA SER A 15 -22.04 34.17 -15.56
C SER A 15 -21.03 33.09 -15.92
N ALA A 16 -20.25 33.32 -16.98
CA ALA A 16 -19.24 32.37 -17.46
C ALA A 16 -17.99 32.40 -16.57
N ALA A 17 -18.13 31.96 -15.33
CA ALA A 17 -17.03 31.79 -14.40
C ALA A 17 -16.04 30.76 -14.97
N ALA A 18 -14.86 31.22 -15.38
CA ALA A 18 -13.77 30.33 -15.79
C ALA A 18 -13.49 29.33 -14.66
N HIS A 19 -13.45 28.03 -14.99
CA HIS A 19 -13.25 26.94 -14.02
C HIS A 19 -11.94 27.14 -13.23
N ARG A 20 -12.05 27.76 -12.05
CA ARG A 20 -10.96 27.85 -11.08
C ARG A 20 -10.75 26.47 -10.47
N VAL A 21 -9.51 25.98 -10.55
CA VAL A 21 -9.11 24.75 -9.85
C VAL A 21 -9.19 25.03 -8.35
N GLY A 22 -9.89 24.14 -7.61
CA GLY A 22 -10.02 24.26 -6.16
C GLY A 22 -8.68 24.14 -5.42
N ALA A 23 -8.68 24.49 -4.14
CA ALA A 23 -7.53 24.28 -3.25
C ALA A 23 -7.22 22.77 -3.07
N PRO A 24 -5.98 22.41 -2.68
CA PRO A 24 -5.62 21.06 -2.25
C PRO A 24 -6.60 20.50 -1.20
N THR A 25 -6.88 19.20 -1.23
CA THR A 25 -7.79 18.59 -0.25
C THR A 25 -7.18 18.55 1.17
N ASN A 26 -5.85 18.53 1.28
CA ASN A 26 -5.13 18.71 2.54
C ASN A 26 -4.73 20.20 2.71
N PRO A 27 -5.23 20.94 3.72
CA PRO A 27 -4.87 22.35 3.93
C PRO A 27 -3.40 22.56 4.36
N MET A 28 -2.68 21.51 4.74
CA MET A 28 -1.23 21.57 5.02
C MET A 28 -0.37 21.55 3.75
N ALA A 29 -0.96 21.37 2.57
CA ALA A 29 -0.27 21.47 1.29
C ALA A 29 -0.08 22.94 0.86
N THR A 30 0.73 23.67 1.62
CA THR A 30 1.07 25.09 1.39
C THR A 30 2.46 25.24 0.75
N ALA A 31 2.85 26.47 0.40
CA ALA A 31 4.20 26.74 -0.12
C ALA A 31 5.34 26.45 0.88
N LEU A 32 5.04 26.27 2.17
CA LEU A 32 5.99 25.79 3.19
C LEU A 32 6.06 24.25 3.31
N LEU A 33 5.29 23.46 2.55
CA LEU A 33 5.41 22.00 2.49
C LEU A 33 6.65 21.59 1.66
N THR A 34 7.83 21.99 2.13
CA THR A 34 9.10 21.83 1.41
C THR A 34 10.27 21.83 2.39
N ASP A 35 11.42 21.26 2.01
CA ASP A 35 12.58 21.21 2.91
C ASP A 35 13.31 22.56 3.00
N GLN A 36 13.89 22.89 4.16
CA GLN A 36 14.65 24.15 4.35
C GLN A 36 15.76 24.36 3.30
N TYR A 37 16.40 23.29 2.84
CA TYR A 37 17.45 23.38 1.83
C TYR A 37 16.93 23.84 0.44
N GLN A 38 15.62 23.71 0.16
CA GLN A 38 14.99 24.20 -1.06
C GLN A 38 15.00 25.73 -1.10
N PHE A 39 14.67 26.40 0.02
CA PHE A 39 14.79 27.86 0.14
C PHE A 39 16.24 28.33 0.06
N SER A 40 17.17 27.62 0.70
CA SER A 40 18.60 27.92 0.59
C SER A 40 19.12 27.84 -0.85
N MET A 41 18.64 26.87 -1.64
CA MET A 41 18.94 26.79 -3.08
C MET A 41 18.22 27.87 -3.89
N ALA A 42 16.96 28.18 -3.58
CA ALA A 42 16.22 29.26 -4.24
C ALA A 42 16.90 30.62 -4.05
N TYR A 43 17.35 30.95 -2.83
CA TYR A 43 18.17 32.14 -2.56
C TYR A 43 19.50 32.10 -3.29
N ALA A 44 20.19 30.96 -3.34
CA ALA A 44 21.43 30.83 -4.10
C ALA A 44 21.23 31.03 -5.61
N TYR A 45 20.15 30.53 -6.20
CA TYR A 45 19.78 30.82 -7.60
C TYR A 45 19.39 32.29 -7.78
N TRP A 46 18.66 32.87 -6.83
CA TRP A 46 18.24 34.28 -6.87
C TRP A 46 19.45 35.21 -6.87
N LYS A 47 20.32 35.09 -5.85
CA LYS A 47 21.55 35.88 -5.66
C LYS A 47 22.57 35.70 -6.79
N ALA A 48 22.56 34.55 -7.47
CA ALA A 48 23.40 34.28 -8.64
C ALA A 48 22.81 34.78 -9.98
N GLY A 49 21.64 35.44 -9.97
CA GLY A 49 20.95 35.91 -11.18
C GLY A 49 20.34 34.80 -12.05
N LYS A 50 20.16 33.59 -11.50
CA LYS A 50 19.77 32.37 -12.22
C LYS A 50 18.36 31.87 -11.91
N HIS A 51 17.63 32.50 -10.98
CA HIS A 51 16.30 32.07 -10.56
C HIS A 51 15.29 31.92 -11.72
N ALA A 52 15.46 32.71 -12.78
CA ALA A 52 14.66 32.68 -14.01
C ALA A 52 15.17 31.70 -15.10
N ASP A 53 16.30 30.99 -14.88
CA ASP A 53 16.78 29.97 -15.83
C ASP A 53 15.68 28.91 -16.04
N ARG A 54 15.26 28.63 -17.28
CA ARG A 54 14.18 27.67 -17.54
C ARG A 54 14.71 26.24 -17.40
N ALA A 55 14.18 25.51 -16.42
CA ALA A 55 14.56 24.15 -16.05
C ALA A 55 13.48 23.12 -16.43
N VAL A 56 13.87 21.85 -16.56
CA VAL A 56 12.96 20.70 -16.77
C VAL A 56 13.27 19.58 -15.77
N LYS A 57 12.25 19.06 -15.07
CA LYS A 57 12.39 18.00 -14.05
C LYS A 57 11.40 16.84 -14.19
N ASN A 58 11.85 15.62 -13.85
CA ASN A 58 11.11 14.36 -14.01
C ASN A 58 11.22 13.44 -12.76
N PRO A 59 10.16 12.65 -12.40
CA PRO A 59 10.20 11.64 -11.34
C PRO A 59 10.25 10.18 -11.84
N PHE A 60 10.80 9.25 -11.03
CA PHE A 60 11.01 7.83 -11.38
C PHE A 60 11.09 6.89 -10.14
N GLY A 61 10.50 5.69 -10.19
CA GLY A 61 10.68 4.58 -9.23
C GLY A 61 9.56 3.52 -9.31
N GLY A 62 9.83 2.23 -9.02
CA GLY A 62 8.82 1.14 -8.97
C GLY A 62 9.20 -0.18 -9.67
N GLU A 63 8.26 -1.15 -9.73
CA GLU A 63 8.33 -2.35 -10.60
C GLU A 63 7.27 -2.26 -11.71
N PHE A 64 6.00 -2.26 -11.30
CA PHE A 64 4.91 -1.54 -11.95
C PHE A 64 4.23 -0.68 -10.87
N THR A 65 3.45 0.31 -11.29
CA THR A 65 2.75 1.22 -10.38
C THR A 65 1.49 1.73 -11.07
N VAL A 66 0.39 1.96 -10.34
CA VAL A 66 -0.71 2.80 -10.82
C VAL A 66 -0.42 4.24 -10.43
N PHE A 67 -0.23 5.12 -11.40
CA PHE A 67 0.11 6.53 -11.14
C PHE A 67 -1.07 7.29 -10.55
N ALA A 68 -0.84 7.95 -9.42
CA ALA A 68 -1.81 8.81 -8.74
C ALA A 68 -1.15 9.98 -7.98
N GLY A 69 -1.96 10.96 -7.59
CA GLY A 69 -1.59 12.22 -6.95
C GLY A 69 -1.60 13.44 -7.88
N LEU A 70 -1.97 13.30 -9.16
CA LEU A 70 -1.93 14.39 -10.13
C LEU A 70 -2.96 15.49 -9.80
N GLU A 71 -4.20 15.13 -9.46
CA GLU A 71 -5.24 16.08 -9.09
C GLU A 71 -4.78 17.04 -7.97
N GLU A 72 -4.15 16.49 -6.92
CA GLU A 72 -3.64 17.30 -5.79
C GLU A 72 -2.43 18.15 -6.19
N CYS A 73 -1.55 17.66 -7.07
CA CYS A 73 -0.47 18.48 -7.63
C CYS A 73 -1.01 19.67 -8.46
N ILE A 74 -2.04 19.47 -9.29
CA ILE A 74 -2.62 20.58 -10.08
C ILE A 74 -3.37 21.58 -9.17
N LYS A 75 -4.10 21.11 -8.16
CA LYS A 75 -4.68 21.96 -7.11
C LYS A 75 -3.61 22.78 -6.38
N PHE A 76 -2.49 22.16 -6.03
CA PHE A 76 -1.37 22.81 -5.35
C PHE A 76 -0.76 23.93 -6.21
N ILE A 77 -0.43 23.65 -7.47
CA ILE A 77 0.09 24.64 -8.43
C ILE A 77 -0.86 25.84 -8.56
N ALA A 78 -2.15 25.58 -8.77
CA ALA A 78 -3.15 26.62 -9.01
C ALA A 78 -3.39 27.55 -7.80
N ASN A 79 -2.96 27.13 -6.61
CA ASN A 79 -3.11 27.87 -5.36
C ASN A 79 -1.74 28.18 -4.70
N PHE A 80 -0.62 27.95 -5.39
CA PHE A 80 0.73 28.13 -4.84
C PHE A 80 1.06 29.61 -4.64
N LYS A 81 1.03 30.06 -3.38
CA LYS A 81 1.46 31.39 -2.93
C LYS A 81 2.05 31.31 -1.52
N PHE A 82 2.87 32.29 -1.17
CA PHE A 82 3.29 32.54 0.21
C PHE A 82 2.34 33.57 0.86
N THR A 83 1.97 33.35 2.10
CA THR A 83 1.31 34.35 2.96
C THR A 83 2.36 35.25 3.62
N GLU A 84 1.97 36.41 4.13
CA GLU A 84 2.91 37.27 4.88
C GLU A 84 3.42 36.58 6.16
N ASP A 85 2.62 35.73 6.80
CA ASP A 85 3.07 34.93 7.95
C ASP A 85 4.16 33.91 7.55
N ASP A 86 4.03 33.27 6.37
CA ASP A 86 5.08 32.40 5.82
C ASP A 86 6.38 33.19 5.57
N ILE A 87 6.26 34.43 5.05
CA ILE A 87 7.41 35.28 4.76
C ILE A 87 8.10 35.78 6.04
N LEU A 88 7.32 36.22 7.04
CA LEU A 88 7.84 36.63 8.36
C LEU A 88 8.54 35.45 9.06
N PHE A 89 7.97 34.25 8.98
CA PHE A 89 8.63 33.03 9.46
C PHE A 89 9.95 32.78 8.72
N LEU A 90 9.96 32.81 7.38
CA LEU A 90 11.16 32.61 6.57
C LEU A 90 12.25 33.66 6.85
N GLN A 91 11.89 34.93 7.07
CA GLN A 91 12.82 35.99 7.50
C GLN A 91 13.47 35.64 8.85
N SER A 92 12.68 35.13 9.80
CA SER A 92 13.19 34.75 11.15
C SER A 92 14.17 33.57 11.13
N VAL A 93 13.99 32.61 10.21
CA VAL A 93 14.85 31.41 10.11
C VAL A 93 15.94 31.51 9.04
N MET A 94 15.92 32.54 8.18
CA MET A 94 16.95 32.83 7.18
C MET A 94 17.47 34.29 7.22
N PRO A 95 17.88 34.84 8.39
CA PRO A 95 18.27 36.25 8.56
C PRO A 95 19.57 36.67 7.84
N MET A 96 20.19 35.77 7.06
CA MET A 96 21.34 36.04 6.18
C MET A 96 20.93 36.26 4.71
N CYS A 97 19.62 36.30 4.43
CA CYS A 97 19.06 36.62 3.11
C CYS A 97 18.71 38.10 3.01
N GLU A 98 18.79 38.63 1.80
CA GLU A 98 18.44 40.03 1.50
C GLU A 98 16.91 40.21 1.45
N ASP A 99 16.37 41.32 1.93
CA ASP A 99 14.91 41.58 1.94
C ASP A 99 14.26 41.45 0.55
N ALA A 100 15.00 41.82 -0.50
CA ALA A 100 14.57 41.68 -1.89
C ALA A 100 14.34 40.22 -2.35
N PHE A 101 14.92 39.22 -1.67
CA PHE A 101 14.60 37.80 -1.90
C PHE A 101 13.23 37.44 -1.33
N PHE A 102 12.85 38.00 -0.17
CA PHE A 102 11.53 37.80 0.41
C PHE A 102 10.45 38.53 -0.40
N ASP A 103 10.75 39.71 -0.95
CA ASP A 103 9.89 40.39 -1.92
C ASP A 103 9.76 39.66 -3.26
N TYR A 104 10.75 38.84 -3.63
CA TYR A 104 10.62 37.90 -4.75
C TYR A 104 9.69 36.74 -4.38
N LEU A 105 9.82 36.15 -3.18
CA LEU A 105 8.92 35.08 -2.70
C LEU A 105 7.45 35.55 -2.60
N ARG A 106 7.19 36.75 -2.06
CA ARG A 106 5.85 37.39 -2.05
C ARG A 106 5.17 37.43 -3.43
N LYS A 107 5.97 37.59 -4.48
CA LYS A 107 5.53 37.72 -5.89
C LYS A 107 5.64 36.40 -6.66
N THR A 108 6.09 35.32 -6.03
CA THR A 108 6.27 34.02 -6.67
C THR A 108 4.95 33.25 -6.68
N ASP A 109 4.49 32.92 -7.89
CA ASP A 109 3.45 31.91 -8.12
C ASP A 109 3.91 30.89 -9.18
N CYS A 110 2.98 30.08 -9.71
CA CYS A 110 3.26 29.07 -10.75
C CYS A 110 2.66 29.42 -12.13
N SER A 111 2.53 30.70 -12.47
CA SER A 111 2.07 31.15 -13.79
C SER A 111 3.01 30.72 -14.93
N ASP A 112 4.32 30.93 -14.78
CA ASP A 112 5.36 30.55 -15.76
C ASP A 112 5.76 29.05 -15.70
N VAL A 113 4.94 28.20 -15.07
CA VAL A 113 5.18 26.75 -14.95
C VAL A 113 4.39 26.00 -16.02
N GLU A 114 4.96 24.92 -16.56
CA GLU A 114 4.25 23.94 -17.38
C GLU A 114 4.33 22.56 -16.73
N VAL A 115 3.23 21.79 -16.80
CA VAL A 115 3.17 20.40 -16.31
C VAL A 115 2.59 19.50 -17.38
N TYR A 116 3.42 18.56 -17.84
CA TYR A 116 2.99 17.43 -18.64
C TYR A 116 3.02 16.18 -17.76
N SER A 117 1.94 15.40 -17.73
CA SER A 117 1.82 14.21 -16.88
C SER A 117 1.27 13.03 -17.65
N ILE A 118 1.61 11.82 -17.20
CA ILE A 118 0.81 10.64 -17.53
C ILE A 118 -0.58 10.82 -16.88
N PRO A 119 -1.70 10.45 -17.55
CA PRO A 119 -3.02 10.52 -16.95
C PRO A 119 -3.12 9.66 -15.68
N GLU A 120 -3.73 10.23 -14.64
CA GLU A 120 -3.97 9.56 -13.36
C GLU A 120 -4.76 8.26 -13.54
N GLY A 121 -4.44 7.21 -12.77
CA GLY A 121 -4.98 5.86 -12.94
C GLY A 121 -4.30 5.04 -14.05
N SER A 122 -3.29 5.55 -14.75
CA SER A 122 -2.54 4.75 -15.73
C SER A 122 -1.50 3.85 -15.05
N VAL A 123 -1.29 2.63 -15.57
CA VAL A 123 -0.17 1.80 -15.12
C VAL A 123 1.13 2.30 -15.76
N VAL A 124 2.15 2.50 -14.94
CA VAL A 124 3.47 3.08 -15.25
C VAL A 124 4.60 2.17 -14.76
N PHE A 125 5.80 2.39 -15.29
CA PHE A 125 6.95 1.51 -15.09
C PHE A 125 8.23 2.30 -14.72
N PRO A 126 9.18 1.70 -13.99
CA PRO A 126 10.40 2.36 -13.56
C PRO A 126 11.19 2.97 -14.73
N LYS A 127 11.77 4.15 -14.48
CA LYS A 127 12.52 4.96 -15.45
C LYS A 127 11.68 5.60 -16.56
N VAL A 128 10.36 5.37 -16.64
CA VAL A 128 9.45 6.25 -17.38
C VAL A 128 9.15 7.49 -16.52
N PRO A 129 9.25 8.72 -17.06
CA PRO A 129 8.79 9.92 -16.36
C PRO A 129 7.29 9.87 -16.09
N LEU A 130 6.88 9.97 -14.83
CA LEU A 130 5.44 10.10 -14.50
C LEU A 130 4.91 11.50 -14.87
N MET A 131 5.79 12.50 -14.73
CA MET A 131 5.53 13.90 -14.94
C MET A 131 6.78 14.58 -15.51
N ARG A 132 6.60 15.72 -16.18
CA ARG A 132 7.62 16.63 -16.67
C ARG A 132 7.19 18.05 -16.31
N VAL A 133 7.90 18.66 -15.38
CA VAL A 133 7.65 20.03 -14.91
C VAL A 133 8.68 20.96 -15.52
N GLU A 134 8.23 22.06 -16.09
CA GLU A 134 9.06 23.06 -16.77
C GLU A 134 8.77 24.46 -16.21
N GLY A 135 9.75 25.36 -16.23
CA GLY A 135 9.57 26.74 -15.74
C GLY A 135 10.83 27.32 -15.09
N PRO A 136 10.74 28.47 -14.41
CA PRO A 136 11.85 29.10 -13.68
C PRO A 136 12.46 28.14 -12.64
N VAL A 137 13.79 27.97 -12.66
CA VAL A 137 14.48 26.95 -11.85
C VAL A 137 14.24 27.10 -10.35
N ALA A 138 14.08 28.33 -9.83
CA ALA A 138 13.80 28.54 -8.42
C ALA A 138 12.40 28.01 -8.03
N VAL A 139 11.38 28.28 -8.85
CA VAL A 139 10.00 27.80 -8.63
C VAL A 139 9.95 26.27 -8.77
N VAL A 140 10.49 25.73 -9.87
CA VAL A 140 10.58 24.28 -10.13
C VAL A 140 11.54 23.56 -9.14
N GLN A 141 12.30 24.30 -8.31
CA GLN A 141 13.01 23.75 -7.16
C GLN A 141 12.14 23.65 -5.91
N LEU A 142 11.33 24.67 -5.60
CA LEU A 142 10.40 24.65 -4.46
C LEU A 142 9.31 23.57 -4.60
N LEU A 143 8.85 23.31 -5.84
CA LEU A 143 7.87 22.26 -6.17
C LEU A 143 8.39 20.81 -6.00
N GLU A 144 9.70 20.58 -5.83
CA GLU A 144 10.30 19.23 -5.79
C GLU A 144 9.77 18.39 -4.61
N THR A 145 9.86 18.90 -3.38
CA THR A 145 9.42 18.18 -2.18
C THR A 145 7.90 17.90 -2.14
N PRO A 146 6.99 18.88 -2.37
CA PRO A 146 5.55 18.62 -2.28
C PRO A 146 5.05 17.65 -3.37
N PHE A 147 5.55 17.74 -4.61
CA PHE A 147 5.13 16.81 -5.67
C PHE A 147 5.62 15.39 -5.39
N VAL A 148 6.85 15.24 -4.89
CA VAL A 148 7.40 13.95 -4.47
C VAL A 148 6.59 13.34 -3.33
N ASN A 149 6.13 14.15 -2.37
CA ASN A 149 5.26 13.69 -1.28
C ASN A 149 3.90 13.21 -1.80
N LEU A 150 3.15 14.08 -2.50
CA LEU A 150 1.80 13.79 -3.01
C LEU A 150 1.78 12.57 -3.94
N ILE A 151 2.72 12.48 -4.88
CA ILE A 151 2.77 11.39 -5.87
C ILE A 151 3.21 10.06 -5.25
N ASN A 152 4.20 10.05 -4.34
CA ASN A 152 4.67 8.78 -3.75
C ASN A 152 3.55 8.07 -2.99
N TYR A 153 2.85 8.76 -2.07
CA TYR A 153 1.85 8.10 -1.24
C TYR A 153 0.63 7.67 -2.06
N ALA A 154 0.13 8.56 -2.93
CA ALA A 154 -1.00 8.28 -3.80
C ALA A 154 -0.76 7.08 -4.73
N SER A 155 0.36 7.10 -5.45
CA SER A 155 0.73 6.03 -6.39
C SER A 155 0.99 4.70 -5.66
N LEU A 156 1.60 4.75 -4.47
CA LEU A 156 1.85 3.55 -3.66
C LEU A 156 0.55 2.89 -3.19
N VAL A 157 -0.35 3.65 -2.56
CA VAL A 157 -1.62 3.13 -2.04
C VAL A 157 -2.51 2.62 -3.19
N THR A 158 -2.59 3.35 -4.31
CA THR A 158 -3.35 2.91 -5.49
C THR A 158 -2.80 1.59 -6.05
N THR A 159 -1.47 1.43 -6.08
CA THR A 159 -0.82 0.18 -6.52
C THR A 159 -1.08 -0.97 -5.55
N ASN A 160 -1.00 -0.72 -4.24
CA ASN A 160 -1.26 -1.72 -3.21
C ASN A 160 -2.72 -2.20 -3.27
N ALA A 161 -3.66 -1.27 -3.42
CA ALA A 161 -5.07 -1.57 -3.60
C ALA A 161 -5.34 -2.38 -4.88
N ALA A 162 -4.70 -2.03 -6.01
CA ALA A 162 -4.78 -2.79 -7.25
C ALA A 162 -4.24 -4.22 -7.12
N ARG A 163 -3.18 -4.44 -6.34
CA ARG A 163 -2.63 -5.78 -6.04
C ARG A 163 -3.61 -6.62 -5.21
N HIS A 164 -4.23 -6.03 -4.20
CA HIS A 164 -5.29 -6.69 -3.42
C HIS A 164 -6.52 -7.03 -4.29
N ARG A 165 -6.96 -6.13 -5.18
CA ARG A 165 -8.02 -6.40 -6.17
C ARG A 165 -7.65 -7.51 -7.14
N HIS A 166 -6.40 -7.59 -7.59
CA HIS A 166 -5.95 -8.66 -8.48
C HIS A 166 -6.06 -10.03 -7.81
N VAL A 167 -5.65 -10.16 -6.54
CA VAL A 167 -5.70 -11.43 -5.80
C VAL A 167 -7.11 -11.80 -5.34
N ALA A 168 -7.92 -10.84 -4.87
CA ALA A 168 -9.31 -11.09 -4.47
C ALA A 168 -10.27 -11.33 -5.65
N GLY A 169 -9.84 -11.01 -6.88
CA GLY A 169 -10.64 -11.15 -8.09
C GLY A 169 -11.74 -10.09 -8.24
N LYS A 170 -12.50 -10.19 -9.33
CA LYS A 170 -13.57 -9.22 -9.68
C LYS A 170 -14.92 -9.48 -8.98
N SER A 171 -15.12 -10.68 -8.42
CA SER A 171 -16.41 -11.13 -7.87
C SER A 171 -16.59 -10.87 -6.37
N LYS A 172 -15.49 -10.63 -5.63
CA LYS A 172 -15.52 -10.33 -4.19
C LYS A 172 -15.58 -8.82 -3.96
N VAL A 173 -16.32 -8.39 -2.94
CA VAL A 173 -16.39 -6.96 -2.58
C VAL A 173 -15.21 -6.60 -1.66
N LEU A 174 -14.52 -5.49 -1.94
CA LEU A 174 -13.39 -5.02 -1.14
C LEU A 174 -13.73 -3.74 -0.36
N LEU A 175 -13.48 -3.75 0.94
CA LEU A 175 -13.84 -2.68 1.88
C LEU A 175 -12.59 -2.13 2.59
N GLU A 176 -12.40 -0.81 2.56
CA GLU A 176 -11.26 -0.14 3.20
C GLU A 176 -11.60 0.23 4.67
N PHE A 177 -10.98 -0.48 5.61
CA PHE A 177 -11.19 -0.38 7.06
C PHE A 177 -9.93 0.10 7.82
N GLY A 178 -9.01 0.77 7.12
CA GLY A 178 -7.67 1.12 7.58
C GLY A 178 -7.53 2.44 8.32
N LEU A 179 -8.50 3.36 8.24
CA LEU A 179 -8.46 4.70 8.87
C LEU A 179 -7.77 4.76 10.24
N ARG A 180 -8.10 3.83 11.16
CA ARG A 180 -7.56 3.79 12.53
C ARG A 180 -6.07 3.41 12.66
N ARG A 181 -5.42 3.05 11.54
CA ARG A 181 -3.99 2.67 11.43
C ARG A 181 -3.25 3.47 10.36
N ALA A 182 -3.91 4.38 9.65
CA ALA A 182 -3.29 5.19 8.61
C ALA A 182 -2.27 6.19 9.18
N GLN A 183 -1.39 6.71 8.32
CA GLN A 183 -0.28 7.58 8.69
C GLN A 183 -0.74 9.03 8.88
N GLY A 184 -1.49 9.27 9.96
CA GLY A 184 -2.09 10.56 10.30
C GLY A 184 -3.42 10.85 9.58
N PRO A 185 -4.08 12.00 9.88
CA PRO A 185 -5.42 12.30 9.37
C PRO A 185 -5.50 12.41 7.84
N ASP A 186 -4.54 13.10 7.23
CA ASP A 186 -4.46 13.18 5.76
C ASP A 186 -4.16 11.82 5.13
N GLY A 187 -3.25 11.04 5.73
CA GLY A 187 -2.99 9.66 5.33
C GLY A 187 -4.26 8.81 5.34
N ALA A 188 -5.17 8.99 6.32
CA ALA A 188 -6.45 8.29 6.35
C ALA A 188 -7.39 8.71 5.20
N ILE A 189 -7.54 10.01 4.96
CA ILE A 189 -8.46 10.57 3.94
C ILE A 189 -7.97 10.22 2.53
N SER A 190 -6.69 10.48 2.25
CA SER A 190 -6.06 10.18 0.98
C SER A 190 -5.97 8.68 0.71
N ALA A 191 -5.69 7.84 1.72
CA ALA A 191 -5.70 6.39 1.53
C ALA A 191 -7.05 5.88 1.03
N SER A 192 -8.17 6.33 1.61
CA SER A 192 -9.51 5.92 1.16
C SER A 192 -9.76 6.27 -0.32
N LYS A 193 -9.37 7.48 -0.76
CA LYS A 193 -9.44 7.94 -2.16
C LYS A 193 -8.65 7.02 -3.09
N TYR A 194 -7.39 6.76 -2.76
CA TYR A 194 -6.47 5.99 -3.59
C TYR A 194 -6.74 4.47 -3.52
N CYS A 195 -7.32 3.96 -2.43
CA CYS A 195 -7.83 2.59 -2.38
C CYS A 195 -9.04 2.38 -3.30
N PHE A 196 -10.00 3.31 -3.30
CA PHE A 196 -11.15 3.25 -4.21
C PHE A 196 -10.72 3.33 -5.67
N MET A 197 -9.78 4.22 -5.99
CA MET A 197 -9.13 4.33 -7.30
C MET A 197 -8.41 3.03 -7.73
N GLY A 198 -7.72 2.38 -6.80
CA GLY A 198 -7.07 1.07 -6.99
C GLY A 198 -8.05 -0.12 -7.05
N GLY A 199 -9.35 0.11 -6.82
CA GLY A 199 -10.41 -0.88 -7.03
C GLY A 199 -11.12 -1.40 -5.78
N PHE A 200 -11.01 -0.75 -4.63
CA PHE A 200 -11.87 -1.03 -3.46
C PHE A 200 -13.26 -0.43 -3.66
N ASP A 201 -14.31 -1.10 -3.22
CA ASP A 201 -15.69 -0.77 -3.58
C ASP A 201 -16.35 0.21 -2.60
N ALA A 202 -15.86 0.24 -1.36
CA ALA A 202 -16.35 1.11 -0.31
C ALA A 202 -15.27 1.37 0.76
N THR A 203 -15.51 2.38 1.61
CA THR A 203 -14.70 2.69 2.79
C THR A 203 -15.54 2.79 4.06
N SER A 204 -14.91 2.62 5.22
CA SER A 204 -15.45 3.04 6.53
C SER A 204 -15.20 4.51 6.86
N ASN A 205 -14.37 5.21 6.08
CA ASN A 205 -13.99 6.60 6.29
C ASN A 205 -15.12 7.55 5.84
N VAL A 206 -15.97 7.94 6.81
CA VAL A 206 -17.10 8.86 6.61
C VAL A 206 -16.67 10.17 5.93
N LEU A 207 -15.49 10.71 6.28
CA LEU A 207 -15.00 11.96 5.71
C LEU A 207 -14.57 11.79 4.24
N ALA A 208 -13.96 10.67 3.87
CA ALA A 208 -13.66 10.37 2.47
C ALA A 208 -14.93 10.10 1.64
N GLY A 209 -15.96 9.47 2.22
CA GLY A 209 -17.27 9.35 1.57
C GLY A 209 -17.93 10.70 1.33
N ASN A 210 -17.85 11.62 2.30
CA ASN A 210 -18.36 12.98 2.17
C ASN A 210 -17.59 13.85 1.17
N LEU A 211 -16.26 13.75 1.12
CA LEU A 211 -15.40 14.56 0.23
C LEU A 211 -15.35 14.05 -1.21
N PHE A 212 -15.46 12.74 -1.42
CA PHE A 212 -15.20 12.11 -2.73
C PHE A 212 -16.36 11.24 -3.25
N GLY A 213 -17.52 11.22 -2.59
CA GLY A 213 -18.68 10.41 -2.98
C GLY A 213 -18.50 8.89 -2.80
N ILE A 214 -17.38 8.44 -2.21
CA ILE A 214 -17.04 7.02 -2.08
C ILE A 214 -18.11 6.30 -1.24
N PRO A 215 -18.65 5.15 -1.70
CA PRO A 215 -19.66 4.40 -0.96
C PRO A 215 -19.19 4.05 0.45
N LEU A 216 -20.04 4.34 1.44
CA LEU A 216 -19.76 4.00 2.84
C LEU A 216 -20.24 2.59 3.19
N ARG A 217 -19.40 1.84 3.91
CA ARG A 217 -19.72 0.53 4.49
C ARG A 217 -19.12 0.40 5.89
N GLY A 218 -19.90 -0.17 6.80
CA GLY A 218 -19.54 -0.38 8.19
C GLY A 218 -20.57 -1.28 8.89
N THR A 219 -20.27 -1.64 10.13
CA THR A 219 -21.06 -2.52 11.01
C THR A 219 -20.85 -2.04 12.45
N HIS A 220 -21.42 -2.73 13.43
CA HIS A 220 -20.97 -2.58 14.83
C HIS A 220 -19.57 -3.19 15.08
N SER A 221 -19.03 -2.96 16.27
CA SER A 221 -17.72 -3.43 16.74
C SER A 221 -17.87 -4.39 17.95
N HIS A 222 -16.79 -5.07 18.34
CA HIS A 222 -16.82 -5.91 19.56
C HIS A 222 -17.18 -5.10 20.81
N ALA A 223 -16.73 -3.84 20.90
CA ALA A 223 -17.04 -2.95 22.02
C ALA A 223 -18.55 -2.66 22.19
N TYR A 224 -19.31 -2.71 21.09
CA TYR A 224 -20.78 -2.62 21.12
C TYR A 224 -21.44 -3.97 21.45
N VAL A 225 -20.80 -5.11 21.15
CA VAL A 225 -21.30 -6.41 21.60
C VAL A 225 -21.07 -6.61 23.09
N SER A 226 -19.88 -6.23 23.59
CA SER A 226 -19.48 -6.34 24.99
C SER A 226 -20.04 -5.25 25.91
N SER A 227 -20.84 -4.29 25.40
CA SER A 227 -21.47 -3.25 26.22
C SER A 227 -22.82 -3.66 26.80
N TYR A 228 -23.36 -4.82 26.39
CA TYR A 228 -24.60 -5.39 26.92
C TYR A 228 -24.29 -6.47 27.95
N MET A 229 -25.19 -6.63 28.92
CA MET A 229 -25.21 -7.69 29.93
C MET A 229 -26.46 -8.58 29.77
N SER A 230 -27.62 -8.02 29.40
CA SER A 230 -28.84 -8.81 29.19
C SER A 230 -29.83 -8.21 28.18
N LEU A 231 -30.85 -9.00 27.85
CA LEU A 231 -31.97 -8.62 26.97
C LEU A 231 -32.97 -7.65 27.63
N ASP A 232 -32.74 -7.26 28.88
CA ASP A 232 -33.60 -6.35 29.66
C ASP A 232 -33.09 -4.90 29.64
N GLU A 233 -31.85 -4.70 29.20
CA GLU A 233 -31.26 -3.38 28.93
C GLU A 233 -31.81 -2.73 27.64
N ILE A 234 -32.60 -3.46 26.85
CA ILE A 234 -33.25 -2.98 25.62
C ILE A 234 -34.58 -2.29 26.01
N PRO A 235 -34.69 -0.93 25.94
CA PRO A 235 -35.80 -0.20 26.55
C PRO A 235 -37.07 -0.20 25.69
N ASP A 236 -36.93 -0.07 24.38
CA ASP A 236 -38.00 -0.30 23.41
C ASP A 236 -37.69 -1.59 22.66
N LYS A 237 -38.59 -2.57 22.79
CA LYS A 237 -38.50 -3.88 22.15
C LYS A 237 -39.42 -3.98 20.93
N SER A 238 -40.10 -2.89 20.55
CA SER A 238 -41.07 -2.89 19.45
C SER A 238 -40.41 -2.68 18.08
N LEU A 239 -40.91 -3.40 17.07
CA LEU A 239 -40.44 -3.27 15.68
C LEU A 239 -41.63 -3.27 14.72
N LYS A 240 -41.76 -2.20 13.93
CA LYS A 240 -42.73 -2.13 12.83
C LYS A 240 -42.31 -3.08 11.71
N SER A 241 -43.25 -3.71 11.03
CA SER A 241 -42.95 -4.47 9.80
C SER A 241 -42.51 -3.53 8.68
N LYS A 242 -41.76 -4.06 7.71
CA LYS A 242 -41.17 -3.26 6.61
C LYS A 242 -42.20 -2.56 5.71
N ASP A 243 -43.40 -3.12 5.61
CA ASP A 243 -44.55 -2.55 4.90
C ASP A 243 -45.38 -1.57 5.77
N GLY A 244 -45.05 -1.45 7.06
CA GLY A 244 -45.78 -0.65 8.05
C GLY A 244 -47.12 -1.23 8.50
N SER A 245 -47.54 -2.40 8.02
CA SER A 245 -48.88 -2.95 8.28
C SER A 245 -49.06 -3.53 9.69
N ARG A 246 -47.96 -3.90 10.37
CA ARG A 246 -47.96 -4.53 11.69
C ARG A 246 -46.88 -3.92 12.57
N VAL A 247 -47.05 -4.06 13.89
CA VAL A 247 -46.02 -3.73 14.89
C VAL A 247 -45.85 -4.94 15.79
N CYS A 248 -44.67 -5.57 15.73
CA CYS A 248 -44.24 -6.51 16.73
C CYS A 248 -44.01 -5.72 18.03
N LYS A 249 -44.75 -6.04 19.10
CA LYS A 249 -44.61 -5.32 20.38
C LYS A 249 -43.35 -5.73 21.16
N ASP A 250 -42.88 -6.95 20.94
CA ASP A 250 -41.68 -7.50 21.57
C ASP A 250 -40.92 -8.39 20.57
N PHE A 251 -40.03 -7.74 19.81
CA PHE A 251 -39.10 -8.38 18.89
C PHE A 251 -38.09 -9.27 19.63
N VAL A 252 -37.75 -8.93 20.89
CA VAL A 252 -36.81 -9.73 21.70
C VAL A 252 -37.39 -11.10 22.03
N SER A 253 -38.69 -11.19 22.33
CA SER A 253 -39.36 -12.49 22.49
C SER A 253 -39.43 -13.28 21.18
N LEU A 254 -39.71 -12.63 20.05
CA LEU A 254 -39.66 -13.29 18.72
C LEU A 254 -38.26 -13.83 18.38
N VAL A 255 -37.20 -13.11 18.75
CA VAL A 255 -35.81 -13.56 18.62
C VAL A 255 -35.52 -14.77 19.51
N LYS A 256 -36.00 -14.78 20.77
CA LYS A 256 -35.87 -15.95 21.67
C LYS A 256 -36.59 -17.19 21.12
N GLU A 257 -37.81 -17.03 20.59
CA GLU A 257 -38.53 -18.13 19.94
C GLU A 257 -37.75 -18.69 18.75
N TRP A 258 -37.17 -17.83 17.90
CA TRP A 258 -36.38 -18.28 16.76
C TRP A 258 -35.08 -18.97 17.17
N LEU A 259 -34.41 -18.51 18.24
CA LEU A 259 -33.26 -19.22 18.78
C LEU A 259 -33.64 -20.63 19.28
N GLN A 260 -34.76 -20.76 20.00
CA GLN A 260 -35.27 -22.07 20.44
C GLN A 260 -35.64 -22.98 19.26
N LYS A 261 -36.29 -22.45 18.22
CA LYS A 261 -36.59 -23.18 16.97
C LYS A 261 -35.31 -23.69 16.28
N ILE A 262 -34.22 -22.90 16.28
CA ILE A 262 -32.92 -23.29 15.71
C ILE A 262 -32.20 -24.33 16.59
N GLN A 263 -32.27 -24.22 17.91
CA GLN A 263 -31.65 -25.17 18.86
C GLN A 263 -32.36 -26.54 18.87
N LEU A 264 -33.66 -26.56 18.60
CA LEU A 264 -34.50 -27.77 18.54
C LEU A 264 -34.62 -28.36 17.12
N ALA A 265 -33.99 -27.76 16.11
CA ALA A 265 -34.04 -28.21 14.73
C ALA A 265 -33.31 -29.55 14.55
N ASP A 266 -34.01 -30.59 14.05
CA ASP A 266 -33.43 -31.93 13.83
C ASP A 266 -32.18 -31.89 12.94
N SER A 267 -32.15 -30.98 11.95
CA SER A 267 -31.02 -30.85 11.02
C SER A 267 -29.74 -30.26 11.64
N LEU A 268 -29.87 -29.65 12.84
CA LEU A 268 -28.82 -28.95 13.59
C LEU A 268 -28.72 -29.47 15.04
N CYS A 269 -29.41 -30.57 15.36
CA CYS A 269 -29.53 -31.11 16.71
C CYS A 269 -28.15 -31.45 17.30
N GLY A 270 -27.84 -30.87 18.46
CA GLY A 270 -26.53 -31.01 19.12
C GLY A 270 -25.39 -30.17 18.55
N VAL A 271 -25.62 -29.41 17.45
CA VAL A 271 -24.63 -28.44 16.92
C VAL A 271 -24.63 -27.15 17.74
N PHE A 272 -25.82 -26.69 18.15
CA PHE A 272 -25.99 -25.49 18.96
C PHE A 272 -26.50 -25.84 20.36
N GLY A 273 -25.78 -25.37 21.38
CA GLY A 273 -26.17 -25.45 22.78
C GLY A 273 -26.63 -24.10 23.31
N GLU A 274 -26.33 -23.83 24.58
CA GLU A 274 -26.49 -22.50 25.18
C GLU A 274 -25.62 -21.45 24.46
N THR A 275 -26.23 -20.33 24.06
CA THR A 275 -25.58 -19.18 23.42
C THR A 275 -25.47 -18.00 24.39
N ASN A 276 -24.52 -17.10 24.15
CA ASN A 276 -24.37 -15.93 25.01
C ASN A 276 -25.56 -14.95 24.83
N GLN A 277 -26.26 -14.68 25.94
CA GLN A 277 -27.42 -13.79 25.98
C GLN A 277 -27.07 -12.30 25.82
N SER A 278 -25.86 -11.86 26.19
CA SER A 278 -25.44 -10.46 25.97
C SER A 278 -25.16 -10.19 24.49
N GLU A 279 -24.57 -11.15 23.79
CA GLU A 279 -24.35 -11.09 22.34
C GLU A 279 -25.68 -11.08 21.58
N LEU A 280 -26.65 -11.92 22.01
CA LEU A 280 -28.01 -11.89 21.49
C LEU A 280 -28.69 -10.54 21.74
N ALA A 281 -28.46 -9.91 22.90
CA ALA A 281 -28.99 -8.58 23.21
C ALA A 281 -28.40 -7.48 22.33
N ALA A 282 -27.09 -7.47 22.14
CA ALA A 282 -26.43 -6.55 21.21
C ALA A 282 -26.96 -6.73 19.77
N PHE A 283 -27.13 -7.97 19.31
CA PHE A 283 -27.65 -8.25 17.96
C PHE A 283 -29.11 -7.82 17.81
N ALA A 284 -29.98 -8.14 18.78
CA ALA A 284 -31.37 -7.72 18.77
C ALA A 284 -31.52 -6.20 18.83
N SER A 285 -30.72 -5.52 19.66
CA SER A 285 -30.70 -4.05 19.75
C SER A 285 -30.20 -3.39 18.46
N TYR A 286 -29.17 -3.94 17.81
CA TYR A 286 -28.71 -3.45 16.50
C TYR A 286 -29.73 -3.69 15.38
N ALA A 287 -30.45 -4.82 15.42
CA ALA A 287 -31.52 -5.12 14.48
C ALA A 287 -32.76 -4.23 14.67
N LEU A 288 -33.09 -3.83 15.91
CA LEU A 288 -34.14 -2.84 16.20
C LEU A 288 -33.79 -1.46 15.59
N ALA A 289 -32.52 -1.04 15.70
CA ALA A 289 -32.05 0.24 15.14
C ALA A 289 -31.85 0.22 13.61
N PHE A 290 -31.39 -0.90 13.04
CA PHE A 290 -30.98 -1.02 11.63
C PHE A 290 -31.59 -2.24 10.91
N PRO A 291 -32.92 -2.46 10.95
CA PRO A 291 -33.57 -3.70 10.50
C PRO A 291 -33.37 -4.00 9.01
N THR A 292 -33.14 -2.97 8.18
CA THR A 292 -32.89 -3.10 6.73
C THR A 292 -31.47 -3.46 6.36
N ASN A 293 -30.50 -3.26 7.26
CA ASN A 293 -29.06 -3.36 6.98
C ASN A 293 -28.30 -4.25 8.01
N PHE A 294 -29.02 -4.96 8.88
CA PHE A 294 -28.46 -5.75 9.98
C PHE A 294 -27.33 -6.68 9.52
N LEU A 295 -26.11 -6.46 10.04
CA LEU A 295 -24.92 -7.26 9.78
C LEU A 295 -24.19 -7.50 11.10
N ALA A 296 -24.13 -8.76 11.55
CA ALA A 296 -23.62 -9.12 12.87
C ALA A 296 -22.11 -9.43 12.87
N LEU A 297 -21.40 -8.97 13.90
CA LEU A 297 -20.05 -9.39 14.23
C LEU A 297 -20.10 -10.63 15.15
N VAL A 298 -19.85 -11.81 14.59
CA VAL A 298 -20.21 -13.11 15.23
C VAL A 298 -19.08 -13.76 16.03
N ASP A 299 -17.92 -13.15 16.15
CA ASP A 299 -16.72 -13.72 16.75
C ASP A 299 -16.30 -13.03 18.06
N THR A 300 -17.26 -12.49 18.82
CA THR A 300 -16.96 -11.83 20.12
C THR A 300 -16.77 -12.85 21.25
N TYR A 301 -17.45 -13.99 21.22
CA TYR A 301 -17.33 -15.06 22.22
C TYR A 301 -16.98 -16.42 21.61
N ASP A 302 -17.84 -16.94 20.72
CA ASP A 302 -17.59 -18.15 19.93
C ASP A 302 -18.44 -18.09 18.65
N VAL A 303 -17.79 -18.20 17.49
CA VAL A 303 -18.47 -18.11 16.18
C VAL A 303 -19.54 -19.17 16.03
N MET A 304 -19.21 -20.44 16.22
CA MET A 304 -20.12 -21.53 15.90
C MET A 304 -21.10 -21.81 17.04
N ARG A 305 -20.68 -21.63 18.29
CA ARG A 305 -21.52 -21.95 19.46
C ARG A 305 -22.42 -20.80 19.91
N SER A 306 -22.10 -19.55 19.56
CA SER A 306 -22.85 -18.37 20.01
C SER A 306 -23.23 -17.42 18.87
N GLY A 307 -22.25 -16.88 18.14
CA GLY A 307 -22.50 -15.78 17.20
C GLY A 307 -23.32 -16.16 15.98
N ILE A 308 -23.06 -17.32 15.36
CA ILE A 308 -23.84 -17.84 14.23
C ILE A 308 -25.30 -18.14 14.63
N PRO A 309 -25.60 -18.94 15.69
CA PRO A 309 -26.99 -19.17 16.08
C PRO A 309 -27.70 -17.89 16.56
N ASN A 310 -27.02 -16.99 17.30
CA ASN A 310 -27.58 -15.69 17.69
C ASN A 310 -27.91 -14.81 16.46
N PHE A 311 -27.01 -14.74 15.47
CA PHE A 311 -27.27 -14.04 14.21
C PHE A 311 -28.46 -14.64 13.46
N CYS A 312 -28.53 -15.98 13.35
CA CYS A 312 -29.60 -16.66 12.63
C CYS A 312 -30.97 -16.40 13.28
N ALA A 313 -31.06 -16.45 14.61
CA ALA A 313 -32.29 -16.14 15.33
C ALA A 313 -32.81 -14.71 15.04
N VAL A 314 -31.90 -13.72 15.07
CA VAL A 314 -32.24 -12.32 14.75
C VAL A 314 -32.57 -12.13 13.27
N ALA A 315 -31.85 -12.80 12.37
CA ALA A 315 -32.10 -12.71 10.93
C ALA A 315 -33.44 -13.35 10.50
N LEU A 316 -33.88 -14.42 11.16
CA LEU A 316 -35.20 -15.03 10.94
C LEU A 316 -36.33 -14.21 11.56
N ALA A 317 -36.16 -13.67 12.78
CA ALA A 317 -37.10 -12.73 13.38
C ALA A 317 -37.29 -11.46 12.52
N LEU A 318 -36.23 -10.96 11.87
CA LEU A 318 -36.32 -9.88 10.88
C LEU A 318 -37.08 -10.29 9.61
N HIS A 319 -36.90 -11.53 9.14
CA HIS A 319 -37.57 -12.05 7.95
C HIS A 319 -39.10 -12.12 8.12
N ASP A 320 -39.58 -12.57 9.29
CA ASP A 320 -41.03 -12.59 9.62
C ASP A 320 -41.68 -11.20 9.58
N LEU A 321 -40.89 -10.15 9.78
CA LEU A 321 -41.31 -8.74 9.71
C LEU A 321 -41.06 -8.11 8.32
N GLY A 322 -40.70 -8.93 7.32
CA GLY A 322 -40.47 -8.56 5.92
C GLY A 322 -39.10 -7.94 5.64
N TYR A 323 -38.23 -7.82 6.65
CA TYR A 323 -36.86 -7.34 6.48
C TYR A 323 -35.94 -8.42 5.92
N LYS A 324 -34.71 -8.02 5.59
CA LYS A 324 -33.66 -8.94 5.17
C LYS A 324 -32.35 -8.49 5.82
N ALA A 325 -31.76 -9.38 6.61
CA ALA A 325 -30.41 -9.20 7.12
C ALA A 325 -29.38 -9.12 5.96
N SER A 326 -28.28 -8.41 6.18
CA SER A 326 -27.17 -8.34 5.23
C SER A 326 -26.28 -9.58 5.29
N GLY A 327 -25.95 -10.04 6.51
CA GLY A 327 -25.06 -11.17 6.75
C GLY A 327 -24.19 -11.03 8.00
N ILE A 328 -22.97 -11.57 7.95
CA ILE A 328 -22.05 -11.65 9.09
C ILE A 328 -20.67 -11.03 8.80
N ARG A 329 -19.91 -10.70 9.85
CA ARG A 329 -18.46 -10.48 9.81
C ARG A 329 -17.74 -11.45 10.76
N LEU A 330 -16.65 -12.00 10.24
CA LEU A 330 -15.60 -12.73 10.96
C LEU A 330 -14.36 -11.84 11.04
N ASP A 331 -13.78 -11.64 12.22
CA ASP A 331 -12.59 -10.82 12.49
C ASP A 331 -11.49 -11.64 13.21
N SER A 332 -11.61 -12.98 13.22
CA SER A 332 -10.68 -13.90 13.90
C SER A 332 -10.89 -15.37 13.48
N GLY A 333 -9.98 -16.25 13.93
CA GLY A 333 -10.03 -17.69 13.68
C GLY A 333 -9.57 -18.12 12.28
N ASP A 334 -9.84 -19.38 11.91
CA ASP A 334 -9.64 -19.86 10.54
C ASP A 334 -10.78 -19.35 9.64
N LEU A 335 -10.52 -18.26 8.93
CA LEU A 335 -11.51 -17.58 8.09
C LEU A 335 -12.01 -18.44 6.91
N ALA A 336 -11.23 -19.42 6.42
CA ALA A 336 -11.68 -20.34 5.38
C ALA A 336 -12.70 -21.32 5.98
N TYR A 337 -12.28 -22.07 7.01
CA TYR A 337 -13.12 -23.05 7.71
C TYR A 337 -14.41 -22.42 8.25
N LEU A 338 -14.31 -21.31 8.99
CA LEU A 338 -15.47 -20.64 9.59
C LEU A 338 -16.43 -20.09 8.53
N SER A 339 -15.94 -19.63 7.37
CA SER A 339 -16.83 -19.24 6.27
C SER A 339 -17.61 -20.43 5.68
N ILE A 340 -16.97 -21.60 5.58
CA ILE A 340 -17.60 -22.82 5.05
C ILE A 340 -18.65 -23.34 6.03
N GLU A 341 -18.35 -23.41 7.33
CA GLU A 341 -19.32 -23.88 8.34
C GLU A 341 -20.50 -22.90 8.50
N ALA A 342 -20.25 -21.59 8.53
CA ALA A 342 -21.32 -20.59 8.53
C ALA A 342 -22.23 -20.73 7.29
N ARG A 343 -21.63 -20.91 6.10
CA ARG A 343 -22.39 -21.12 4.87
C ARG A 343 -23.20 -22.43 4.88
N LYS A 344 -22.67 -23.52 5.44
CA LYS A 344 -23.42 -24.78 5.61
C LYS A 344 -24.66 -24.54 6.46
N VAL A 345 -24.52 -23.92 7.63
CA VAL A 345 -25.65 -23.57 8.52
C VAL A 345 -26.69 -22.75 7.77
N PHE A 346 -26.29 -21.69 7.05
CA PHE A 346 -27.22 -20.87 6.27
C PHE A 346 -27.95 -21.66 5.17
N ARG A 347 -27.27 -22.57 4.47
CA ARG A 347 -27.85 -23.45 3.43
C ARG A 347 -28.75 -24.54 4.00
N THR A 348 -28.58 -24.91 5.27
CA THR A 348 -29.46 -25.83 6.00
C THR A 348 -30.74 -25.11 6.42
N LEU A 349 -30.61 -23.96 7.10
CA LEU A 349 -31.75 -23.15 7.55
C LEU A 349 -32.63 -22.66 6.39
N GLU A 350 -32.05 -22.31 5.23
CA GLU A 350 -32.80 -21.96 4.00
C GLU A 350 -33.77 -23.09 3.58
N LYS A 351 -33.37 -24.36 3.75
CA LYS A 351 -34.19 -25.52 3.35
C LYS A 351 -35.21 -25.91 4.41
N GLU A 352 -34.80 -25.95 5.67
CA GLU A 352 -35.63 -26.43 6.79
C GLU A 352 -36.78 -25.47 7.10
N PHE A 353 -36.50 -24.16 7.12
CA PHE A 353 -37.50 -23.13 7.39
C PHE A 353 -38.03 -22.46 6.11
N ASN A 354 -37.63 -22.95 4.92
CA ASN A 354 -38.04 -22.47 3.60
C ASN A 354 -37.85 -20.94 3.41
N VAL A 355 -36.63 -20.45 3.71
CA VAL A 355 -36.31 -19.02 3.79
C VAL A 355 -35.42 -18.60 2.60
N PRO A 356 -36.01 -18.14 1.48
CA PRO A 356 -35.29 -18.04 0.21
C PRO A 356 -34.13 -17.03 0.24
N ALA A 357 -33.01 -17.45 -0.33
CA ALA A 357 -31.72 -16.76 -0.36
C ALA A 357 -31.03 -16.54 1.00
N PHE A 358 -31.47 -17.22 2.08
CA PHE A 358 -30.77 -17.19 3.37
C PHE A 358 -29.38 -17.86 3.30
N GLY A 359 -29.22 -18.95 2.54
CA GLY A 359 -27.92 -19.56 2.20
C GLY A 359 -26.97 -18.64 1.43
N LYS A 360 -27.46 -17.50 0.93
CA LYS A 360 -26.71 -16.46 0.20
C LYS A 360 -26.56 -15.15 1.00
N MET A 361 -26.70 -15.19 2.33
CA MET A 361 -26.30 -14.08 3.22
C MET A 361 -24.80 -13.75 3.04
N ILE A 362 -24.43 -12.48 3.16
CA ILE A 362 -23.06 -12.02 2.89
C ILE A 362 -22.13 -12.47 4.03
N ILE A 363 -21.06 -13.18 3.70
CA ILE A 363 -19.96 -13.44 4.64
C ILE A 363 -18.86 -12.40 4.41
N THR A 364 -18.63 -11.55 5.40
CA THR A 364 -17.51 -10.60 5.45
C THR A 364 -16.38 -11.21 6.26
N ALA A 365 -15.13 -11.11 5.80
CA ALA A 365 -13.96 -11.40 6.63
C ALA A 365 -13.07 -10.16 6.75
N SER A 366 -12.49 -9.95 7.93
CA SER A 366 -11.46 -8.94 8.19
C SER A 366 -10.34 -9.53 9.06
N ASN A 367 -9.61 -8.69 9.80
CA ASN A 367 -8.38 -8.98 10.56
C ASN A 367 -7.14 -9.34 9.72
N ASP A 368 -6.14 -8.43 9.77
CA ASP A 368 -4.77 -8.52 9.21
C ASP A 368 -4.61 -9.13 7.79
N LEU A 369 -5.69 -9.08 7.02
CA LEU A 369 -5.74 -9.50 5.63
C LEU A 369 -4.73 -8.72 4.77
N ASN A 370 -4.08 -9.46 3.88
CA ASN A 370 -3.17 -8.95 2.86
C ASN A 370 -3.17 -9.87 1.64
N GLU A 371 -2.36 -9.57 0.62
CA GLU A 371 -2.22 -10.38 -0.59
C GLU A 371 -1.97 -11.88 -0.32
N GLU A 372 -1.15 -12.23 0.68
CA GLU A 372 -0.75 -13.61 0.95
C GLU A 372 -1.85 -14.39 1.65
N THR A 373 -2.57 -13.75 2.58
CA THR A 373 -3.69 -14.40 3.27
C THR A 373 -4.85 -14.62 2.32
N ILE A 374 -5.15 -13.68 1.41
CA ILE A 374 -6.23 -13.83 0.43
C ILE A 374 -5.85 -14.90 -0.62
N ASP A 375 -4.60 -14.94 -1.07
CA ASP A 375 -4.08 -16.01 -1.95
C ASP A 375 -4.12 -17.40 -1.27
N ALA A 376 -3.90 -17.47 0.05
CA ALA A 376 -4.07 -18.70 0.82
C ALA A 376 -5.55 -19.13 0.94
N LEU A 377 -6.45 -18.21 1.30
CA LEU A 377 -7.90 -18.47 1.38
C LEU A 377 -8.45 -18.95 0.02
N ASN A 378 -8.04 -18.30 -1.08
CA ASN A 378 -8.41 -18.70 -2.45
C ASN A 378 -8.02 -20.15 -2.76
N LYS A 379 -6.84 -20.61 -2.30
CA LYS A 379 -6.33 -21.99 -2.54
C LYS A 379 -6.96 -23.04 -1.65
N GLN A 380 -7.33 -22.67 -0.41
CA GLN A 380 -8.09 -23.54 0.50
C GLN A 380 -9.54 -23.73 0.01
N GLY A 381 -10.08 -22.74 -0.69
CA GLY A 381 -11.49 -22.61 -0.97
C GLY A 381 -12.19 -21.96 0.23
N HIS A 382 -12.99 -20.92 -0.03
CA HIS A 382 -13.66 -20.17 1.01
C HIS A 382 -15.02 -19.65 0.53
N GLU A 383 -15.94 -19.45 1.47
CA GLU A 383 -17.29 -18.96 1.22
C GLU A 383 -17.46 -17.47 1.57
N VAL A 384 -16.39 -16.79 2.02
CA VAL A 384 -16.35 -15.32 2.19
C VAL A 384 -16.69 -14.58 0.89
N ASP A 385 -17.63 -13.64 0.94
CA ASP A 385 -18.08 -12.81 -0.20
C ASP A 385 -17.36 -11.45 -0.27
N SER A 386 -16.92 -10.93 0.87
CA SER A 386 -16.30 -9.61 0.97
C SER A 386 -15.16 -9.54 2.00
N PHE A 387 -14.15 -8.72 1.70
CA PHE A 387 -12.96 -8.56 2.55
C PHE A 387 -12.84 -7.12 3.07
N GLY A 388 -12.80 -6.97 4.40
CA GLY A 388 -12.50 -5.72 5.10
C GLY A 388 -11.02 -5.62 5.44
N ILE A 389 -10.29 -4.75 4.76
CA ILE A 389 -8.82 -4.71 4.81
C ILE A 389 -8.35 -3.40 5.43
N GLY A 390 -7.49 -3.50 6.44
CA GLY A 390 -7.04 -2.38 7.26
C GLY A 390 -5.54 -2.07 7.11
N THR A 391 -4.75 -2.50 8.11
CA THR A 391 -3.34 -2.10 8.30
C THR A 391 -2.50 -2.24 7.04
N TYR A 392 -2.45 -3.43 6.44
CA TYR A 392 -1.60 -3.76 5.28
C TYR A 392 -1.89 -2.92 4.03
N LEU A 393 -3.13 -2.46 3.88
CA LEU A 393 -3.60 -1.65 2.76
C LEU A 393 -3.13 -0.19 2.90
N VAL A 394 -3.58 0.51 3.94
CA VAL A 394 -3.39 1.96 4.06
C VAL A 394 -1.98 2.37 4.49
N THR A 395 -1.24 1.46 5.14
CA THR A 395 0.19 1.70 5.50
C THR A 395 1.16 1.19 4.44
N CYS A 396 0.66 0.40 3.46
CA CYS A 396 1.49 -0.32 2.49
C CYS A 396 2.62 -1.12 3.17
N TYR A 397 2.25 -1.90 4.20
CA TYR A 397 3.16 -2.42 5.23
C TYR A 397 4.40 -3.16 4.70
N SER A 398 4.29 -3.87 3.58
CA SER A 398 5.39 -4.58 2.93
C SER A 398 6.44 -3.66 2.30
N GLN A 399 6.05 -2.46 1.86
CA GLN A 399 6.92 -1.43 1.29
C GLN A 399 6.27 -0.05 1.45
N ALA A 400 6.48 0.60 2.60
CA ALA A 400 5.83 1.88 2.96
C ALA A 400 6.30 3.13 2.14
N ALA A 401 7.09 2.95 1.07
CA ALA A 401 7.53 4.02 0.19
C ALA A 401 7.83 3.50 -1.23
N LEU A 402 7.28 4.14 -2.27
CA LEU A 402 7.48 3.75 -3.67
C LEU A 402 8.89 4.12 -4.20
N GLY A 403 9.44 5.24 -3.73
CA GLY A 403 10.78 5.70 -4.09
C GLY A 403 10.84 6.60 -5.33
N CYS A 404 9.76 7.31 -5.67
CA CYS A 404 9.80 8.32 -6.71
C CYS A 404 10.78 9.44 -6.34
N VAL A 405 11.82 9.64 -7.16
CA VAL A 405 12.71 10.81 -7.11
C VAL A 405 12.10 12.00 -7.86
N PHE A 406 12.79 13.13 -7.92
CA PHE A 406 12.56 14.23 -8.88
C PHE A 406 13.93 14.72 -9.37
N LYS A 407 14.19 14.91 -10.67
CA LYS A 407 15.56 15.21 -11.15
C LYS A 407 15.59 16.17 -12.34
N LEU A 408 16.51 17.13 -12.29
CA LEU A 408 16.85 18.05 -13.39
C LEU A 408 17.41 17.28 -14.58
N VAL A 409 16.84 17.51 -15.76
CA VAL A 409 17.27 16.88 -17.02
C VAL A 409 17.66 17.90 -18.10
N GLU A 410 17.28 19.17 -17.93
CA GLU A 410 17.61 20.25 -18.87
C GLU A 410 17.54 21.61 -18.14
N ILE A 411 18.40 22.56 -18.52
CA ILE A 411 18.35 23.95 -18.06
C ILE A 411 18.84 24.91 -19.18
N ASN A 412 18.09 25.98 -19.47
CA ASN A 412 18.34 26.91 -20.59
C ASN A 412 18.60 26.18 -21.92
N SER A 413 17.75 25.20 -22.25
CA SER A 413 17.87 24.29 -23.41
C SER A 413 19.19 23.48 -23.48
N ARG A 414 19.96 23.42 -22.39
CA ARG A 414 21.18 22.59 -22.28
C ARG A 414 20.86 21.34 -21.44
N PRO A 415 20.88 20.13 -22.03
CA PRO A 415 20.63 18.89 -21.30
C PRO A 415 21.60 18.68 -20.14
N ARG A 416 21.11 18.06 -19.07
CA ARG A 416 21.86 17.72 -17.85
C ARG A 416 21.74 16.25 -17.52
N ILE A 417 22.87 15.65 -17.16
CA ILE A 417 22.98 14.28 -16.67
C ILE A 417 23.54 14.30 -15.25
N LYS A 418 23.03 13.43 -14.38
CA LYS A 418 23.56 13.19 -13.05
C LYS A 418 24.18 11.80 -13.05
N LEU A 419 25.52 11.76 -13.00
CA LEU A 419 26.27 10.52 -12.90
C LEU A 419 26.21 9.93 -11.48
N SER A 420 26.66 8.68 -11.34
CA SER A 420 26.51 7.88 -10.12
C SER A 420 27.39 6.63 -10.21
N GLU A 421 28.05 6.24 -9.11
CA GLU A 421 28.76 4.95 -9.00
C GLU A 421 27.84 3.77 -9.29
N ASP A 422 26.59 3.87 -8.82
CA ASP A 422 25.50 2.98 -9.24
C ASP A 422 24.91 3.46 -10.56
N VAL A 423 25.20 2.72 -11.64
CA VAL A 423 24.70 2.93 -13.01
C VAL A 423 23.17 2.99 -13.07
N ALA A 424 22.45 2.27 -12.20
CA ALA A 424 20.98 2.29 -12.19
C ALA A 424 20.40 3.64 -11.69
N LYS A 425 21.22 4.44 -11.00
CA LYS A 425 20.88 5.79 -10.48
C LYS A 425 21.40 6.94 -11.36
N VAL A 426 21.92 6.66 -12.56
CA VAL A 426 22.27 7.68 -13.56
C VAL A 426 20.98 8.23 -14.20
N SER A 427 20.86 9.55 -14.31
CA SER A 427 19.66 10.17 -14.90
C SER A 427 19.68 10.12 -16.44
N ILE A 428 18.49 10.00 -17.05
CA ILE A 428 18.34 10.13 -18.49
C ILE A 428 18.14 11.62 -18.82
N PRO A 429 19.03 12.27 -19.58
CA PRO A 429 19.05 13.72 -19.80
C PRO A 429 17.92 14.21 -20.73
N CYS A 430 17.89 15.52 -20.97
CA CYS A 430 17.05 16.32 -21.87
C CYS A 430 15.52 16.29 -21.67
N LYS A 431 14.82 17.24 -22.28
CA LYS A 431 13.36 17.22 -22.46
C LYS A 431 12.97 16.02 -23.32
N LYS A 432 12.07 15.18 -22.79
CA LYS A 432 11.70 13.86 -23.33
C LYS A 432 10.21 13.74 -23.57
N ARG A 433 9.85 13.02 -24.63
CA ARG A 433 8.52 12.48 -24.93
C ARG A 433 8.53 10.98 -24.68
N CYS A 434 7.40 10.42 -24.28
CA CYS A 434 7.29 9.04 -23.84
C CYS A 434 6.10 8.38 -24.53
N PHE A 435 6.32 7.21 -25.15
CA PHE A 435 5.30 6.51 -25.92
C PHE A 435 5.19 5.05 -25.48
N ARG A 436 3.96 4.54 -25.41
CA ARG A 436 3.68 3.13 -25.19
C ARG A 436 3.38 2.44 -26.52
N LEU A 437 4.15 1.40 -26.84
CA LEU A 437 4.07 0.68 -28.11
C LEU A 437 3.27 -0.61 -27.94
N TYR A 438 2.18 -0.75 -28.71
CA TYR A 438 1.25 -1.88 -28.61
C TYR A 438 1.49 -2.95 -29.68
N GLY A 439 1.33 -4.21 -29.30
CA GLY A 439 1.46 -5.37 -30.20
C GLY A 439 0.22 -5.66 -31.04
N LYS A 440 0.28 -6.73 -31.85
CA LYS A 440 -0.88 -7.23 -32.61
C LYS A 440 -2.00 -7.73 -31.68
N GLU A 441 -1.62 -8.36 -30.57
CA GLU A 441 -2.53 -8.86 -29.53
C GLU A 441 -3.08 -7.77 -28.58
N GLY A 442 -2.92 -6.48 -28.90
CA GLY A 442 -3.57 -5.37 -28.18
C GLY A 442 -2.98 -4.99 -26.82
N TYR A 443 -2.04 -5.77 -26.26
CA TYR A 443 -1.29 -5.42 -25.05
C TYR A 443 -0.05 -4.56 -25.33
N PRO A 444 0.47 -3.81 -24.35
CA PRO A 444 1.67 -2.99 -24.52
C PRO A 444 2.95 -3.85 -24.45
N LEU A 445 3.93 -3.53 -25.29
CA LEU A 445 5.18 -4.30 -25.48
C LEU A 445 6.40 -3.65 -24.82
N VAL A 446 6.45 -2.32 -24.86
CA VAL A 446 7.60 -1.50 -24.44
C VAL A 446 7.15 -0.04 -24.32
N ASP A 447 7.62 0.65 -23.28
CA ASP A 447 7.55 2.11 -23.20
C ASP A 447 8.89 2.68 -23.71
N ILE A 448 8.83 3.57 -24.70
CA ILE A 448 10.00 4.19 -25.33
C ILE A 448 10.07 5.69 -25.03
N MET A 449 11.20 6.12 -24.49
CA MET A 449 11.58 7.53 -24.37
C MET A 449 12.30 8.01 -25.62
N MET A 450 11.96 9.22 -26.05
CA MET A 450 12.55 9.90 -27.20
C MET A 450 12.83 11.36 -26.84
N ARG A 451 13.80 12.02 -27.50
CA ARG A 451 14.04 13.46 -27.34
C ARG A 451 12.85 14.25 -27.89
N GLU A 452 12.59 15.43 -27.34
CA GLU A 452 11.50 16.31 -27.83
C GLU A 452 11.57 16.58 -29.35
N SER A 453 12.79 16.71 -29.90
CA SER A 453 13.05 16.97 -31.32
C SER A 453 13.05 15.73 -32.22
N GLU A 454 12.67 14.55 -31.72
CA GLU A 454 12.50 13.36 -32.56
C GLU A 454 11.05 13.24 -33.08
N PRO A 455 10.85 12.79 -34.33
CA PRO A 455 9.51 12.50 -34.84
C PRO A 455 8.89 11.33 -34.07
N SER A 456 7.61 11.45 -33.70
CA SER A 456 6.87 10.43 -32.96
C SER A 456 6.88 9.07 -33.68
N PRO A 457 6.88 7.95 -32.94
CA PRO A 457 6.71 6.63 -33.54
C PRO A 457 5.36 6.56 -34.25
N LYS A 458 5.28 5.75 -35.32
CA LYS A 458 4.05 5.56 -36.10
C LYS A 458 3.70 4.09 -36.19
N ALA A 459 2.40 3.79 -36.14
CA ALA A 459 1.88 2.45 -36.38
C ALA A 459 2.42 1.87 -37.70
N GLY A 460 2.70 0.56 -37.72
CA GLY A 460 3.30 -0.15 -38.84
C GLY A 460 4.77 0.16 -39.14
N LYS A 461 5.37 1.19 -38.52
CA LYS A 461 6.78 1.56 -38.79
C LYS A 461 7.74 0.98 -37.76
N ARG A 462 8.75 0.25 -38.24
CA ARG A 462 9.79 -0.39 -37.41
C ARG A 462 10.64 0.66 -36.67
N ILE A 463 10.75 0.55 -35.36
CA ILE A 463 11.61 1.37 -34.50
C ILE A 463 12.61 0.48 -33.74
N LEU A 464 13.81 0.99 -33.46
CA LEU A 464 14.82 0.31 -32.64
C LEU A 464 14.73 0.80 -31.19
N CYS A 465 14.30 -0.10 -30.31
CA CYS A 465 14.27 0.12 -28.86
C CYS A 465 15.58 -0.39 -28.25
N ARG A 466 16.30 0.45 -27.49
CA ARG A 466 17.48 0.05 -26.70
C ARG A 466 17.20 0.25 -25.21
N HIS A 467 17.67 -0.66 -24.35
CA HIS A 467 17.72 -0.39 -22.91
C HIS A 467 18.73 0.75 -22.64
N PRO A 468 18.45 1.72 -21.74
CA PRO A 468 19.27 2.93 -21.61
C PRO A 468 20.76 2.70 -21.27
N PHE A 469 21.07 1.61 -20.56
CA PHE A 469 22.39 1.35 -19.97
C PHE A 469 22.90 -0.10 -20.14
N LEU A 470 22.30 -0.91 -21.01
CA LEU A 470 22.74 -2.30 -21.25
C LEU A 470 22.72 -2.59 -22.75
N GLU A 471 23.89 -2.49 -23.39
CA GLU A 471 24.04 -2.45 -24.85
C GLU A 471 23.46 -3.66 -25.57
N SER A 472 23.58 -4.83 -24.94
CA SER A 472 23.07 -6.12 -25.44
C SER A 472 21.55 -6.22 -25.45
N ARG A 473 20.85 -5.41 -24.64
CA ARG A 473 19.37 -5.42 -24.55
C ARG A 473 18.78 -4.41 -25.54
N ARG A 474 18.63 -4.85 -26.79
CA ARG A 474 18.02 -4.08 -27.88
C ARG A 474 17.07 -4.95 -28.72
N ALA A 475 16.00 -4.36 -29.24
CA ALA A 475 15.02 -5.05 -30.09
C ALA A 475 14.40 -4.10 -31.12
N TYR A 476 14.07 -4.63 -32.30
CA TYR A 476 13.18 -3.94 -33.22
C TYR A 476 11.72 -4.20 -32.86
N VAL A 477 10.89 -3.17 -32.89
CA VAL A 477 9.44 -3.26 -32.62
C VAL A 477 8.67 -2.63 -33.79
N VAL A 478 7.56 -3.25 -34.18
CA VAL A 478 6.62 -2.74 -35.19
C VAL A 478 5.26 -2.55 -34.50
N PRO A 479 5.01 -1.38 -33.87
CA PRO A 479 3.77 -1.15 -33.13
C PRO A 479 2.56 -1.18 -34.05
N GLN A 480 1.44 -1.75 -33.59
CA GLN A 480 0.15 -1.62 -34.27
C GLN A 480 -0.61 -0.38 -33.79
N HIS A 481 -0.44 -0.02 -32.52
CA HIS A 481 -0.90 1.25 -31.94
C HIS A 481 0.24 1.91 -31.14
N VAL A 482 0.20 3.23 -31.06
CA VAL A 482 1.19 4.08 -30.38
C VAL A 482 0.41 5.10 -29.55
N GLU A 483 0.55 5.02 -28.23
CA GLU A 483 -0.02 5.96 -27.28
C GLU A 483 1.09 6.94 -26.85
N GLU A 484 0.83 8.25 -26.86
CA GLU A 484 1.71 9.23 -26.23
C GLU A 484 1.29 9.43 -24.77
N LEU A 485 2.21 9.14 -23.86
CA LEU A 485 1.91 9.01 -22.43
C LEU A 485 1.79 10.38 -21.73
N LEU A 486 2.59 11.38 -22.12
CA LEU A 486 2.62 12.68 -21.44
C LEU A 486 1.63 13.67 -22.08
N GLN A 487 0.66 14.15 -21.30
CA GLN A 487 -0.37 15.11 -21.70
C GLN A 487 -0.23 16.41 -20.89
N CYS A 488 -0.56 17.56 -21.49
CA CYS A 488 -0.47 18.86 -20.82
C CYS A 488 -1.63 19.05 -19.81
N TYR A 489 -1.31 19.38 -18.57
CA TYR A 489 -2.29 19.70 -17.50
C TYR A 489 -2.12 21.12 -16.95
N TRP A 490 -1.02 21.82 -17.27
CA TRP A 490 -0.74 23.21 -16.89
C TRP A 490 0.26 23.79 -17.90
N PRO A 491 0.20 25.08 -18.31
CA PRO A 491 -0.65 26.16 -17.82
C PRO A 491 -2.00 26.23 -18.57
N ASP A 492 -2.41 27.39 -19.07
CA ASP A 492 -3.69 27.59 -19.77
C ASP A 492 -3.68 27.08 -21.23
N LYS A 493 -4.86 27.09 -21.85
CA LYS A 493 -5.27 26.13 -22.91
C LYS A 493 -4.33 26.04 -24.13
N PRO A 494 -4.15 24.83 -24.72
CA PRO A 494 -4.88 23.59 -24.43
C PRO A 494 -4.23 22.74 -23.32
N ARG A 495 -4.92 22.64 -22.17
CA ARG A 495 -4.67 21.63 -21.13
C ARG A 495 -5.81 20.62 -21.10
N VAL A 496 -5.52 19.40 -20.66
CA VAL A 496 -6.50 18.35 -20.39
C VAL A 496 -7.21 18.66 -19.06
N GLU A 497 -8.52 18.47 -19.03
CA GLU A 497 -9.33 18.66 -17.82
C GLU A 497 -9.15 17.46 -16.86
N LEU A 498 -9.27 17.71 -15.56
CA LEU A 498 -9.08 16.66 -14.55
C LEU A 498 -10.32 15.73 -14.55
N PRO A 499 -10.15 14.42 -14.84
CA PRO A 499 -11.26 13.47 -14.88
C PRO A 499 -11.81 13.15 -13.47
N SER A 500 -13.05 12.66 -13.42
CA SER A 500 -13.68 12.18 -12.18
C SER A 500 -12.97 10.95 -11.59
N LEU A 501 -13.17 10.71 -10.29
CA LEU A 501 -12.59 9.57 -9.58
C LEU A 501 -13.04 8.22 -10.19
N GLU A 502 -14.27 8.17 -10.70
CA GLU A 502 -14.87 7.04 -11.40
C GLU A 502 -14.20 6.76 -12.74
N GLU A 503 -13.91 7.80 -13.54
CA GLU A 503 -13.17 7.67 -14.80
C GLU A 503 -11.71 7.25 -14.57
N ILE A 504 -11.08 7.77 -13.52
CA ILE A 504 -9.72 7.36 -13.10
C ILE A 504 -9.72 5.89 -12.67
N ARG A 505 -10.68 5.47 -11.85
CA ARG A 505 -10.87 4.07 -11.44
C ARG A 505 -11.12 3.17 -12.65
N GLY A 506 -11.94 3.61 -13.61
CA GLY A 506 -12.18 2.91 -14.87
C GLY A 506 -10.91 2.74 -15.70
N ARG A 507 -10.09 3.80 -15.81
CA ARG A 507 -8.77 3.77 -16.47
C ARG A 507 -7.81 2.79 -15.78
N CYS A 508 -7.78 2.79 -14.44
CA CYS A 508 -6.98 1.88 -13.62
C CYS A 508 -7.32 0.42 -13.91
N MET A 509 -8.60 0.03 -13.78
CA MET A 509 -9.05 -1.33 -14.08
C MET A 509 -8.72 -1.71 -15.54
N GLN A 510 -9.04 -0.85 -16.50
CA GLN A 510 -8.81 -1.15 -17.92
C GLN A 510 -7.32 -1.28 -18.29
N GLN A 511 -6.43 -0.46 -17.71
CA GLN A 511 -4.98 -0.56 -17.95
C GLN A 511 -4.39 -1.83 -17.31
N LEU A 512 -4.85 -2.22 -16.12
CA LEU A 512 -4.47 -3.48 -15.47
C LEU A 512 -4.93 -4.71 -16.27
N GLU A 513 -6.13 -4.67 -16.84
CA GLU A 513 -6.68 -5.75 -17.69
C GLU A 513 -6.02 -5.85 -19.07
N LYS A 514 -5.50 -4.73 -19.60
CA LYS A 514 -4.73 -4.68 -20.86
C LYS A 514 -3.28 -5.18 -20.72
N LEU A 515 -2.80 -5.40 -19.49
CA LEU A 515 -1.44 -5.91 -19.27
C LEU A 515 -1.38 -7.43 -19.35
N ARG A 516 -0.25 -7.93 -19.87
CA ARG A 516 0.04 -9.36 -19.86
C ARG A 516 0.13 -9.86 -18.41
N PRO A 517 -0.48 -11.02 -18.07
CA PRO A 517 -0.43 -11.59 -16.72
C PRO A 517 0.99 -11.76 -16.15
N ASP A 518 1.99 -12.01 -17.00
CA ASP A 518 3.38 -12.20 -16.54
C ASP A 518 4.06 -10.91 -16.06
N HIS A 519 3.55 -9.72 -16.39
CA HIS A 519 4.04 -8.44 -15.85
C HIS A 519 3.40 -8.08 -14.48
N ILE A 520 2.20 -8.59 -14.18
CA ILE A 520 1.43 -8.25 -12.96
C ILE A 520 1.40 -9.38 -11.92
N ARG A 521 1.89 -10.58 -12.25
CA ARG A 521 1.96 -11.71 -11.29
C ARG A 521 2.80 -11.34 -10.05
N ARG A 522 2.31 -11.73 -8.87
CA ARG A 522 2.94 -11.41 -7.58
C ARG A 522 4.34 -12.01 -7.40
N LEU A 523 4.58 -13.23 -7.89
CA LEU A 523 5.87 -13.92 -7.74
C LEU A 523 6.70 -13.82 -9.01
N ASN A 524 7.91 -13.26 -8.88
CA ASN A 524 8.90 -13.08 -9.96
C ASN A 524 8.28 -12.51 -11.25
N PRO A 525 7.64 -11.32 -11.23
CA PRO A 525 7.08 -10.71 -12.43
C PRO A 525 8.14 -10.56 -13.54
N THR A 526 7.75 -10.81 -14.79
CA THR A 526 8.57 -10.50 -15.96
C THR A 526 8.80 -8.98 -15.99
N PRO A 527 10.04 -8.47 -15.93
CA PRO A 527 10.27 -7.03 -15.96
C PRO A 527 9.77 -6.41 -17.27
N TYR A 528 8.90 -5.41 -17.16
CA TYR A 528 8.39 -4.69 -18.33
C TYR A 528 9.53 -3.91 -19.02
N LYS A 529 9.43 -3.77 -20.35
CA LYS A 529 10.49 -3.19 -21.18
C LYS A 529 10.36 -1.67 -21.19
N VAL A 530 11.33 -0.99 -20.58
CA VAL A 530 11.49 0.47 -20.70
C VAL A 530 12.77 0.74 -21.50
N SER A 531 12.64 1.55 -22.56
CA SER A 531 13.67 1.74 -23.60
C SER A 531 13.83 3.22 -23.99
N VAL A 532 14.90 3.48 -24.73
CA VAL A 532 15.16 4.75 -25.42
C VAL A 532 15.28 4.52 -26.93
N SER A 533 15.06 5.57 -27.73
CA SER A 533 15.41 5.59 -29.15
C SER A 533 16.91 5.43 -29.36
N ALA A 534 17.32 5.06 -30.59
CA ALA A 534 18.74 5.04 -30.96
C ALA A 534 19.42 6.41 -30.77
N LYS A 535 18.75 7.50 -31.19
CA LYS A 535 19.28 8.87 -31.06
C LYS A 535 19.42 9.32 -29.60
N LEU A 536 18.46 8.96 -28.74
CA LEU A 536 18.56 9.24 -27.31
C LEU A 536 19.62 8.36 -26.62
N TYR A 537 19.76 7.09 -27.02
CA TYR A 537 20.84 6.22 -26.56
C TYR A 537 22.22 6.80 -26.88
N GLU A 538 22.46 7.14 -28.14
CA GLU A 538 23.73 7.72 -28.62
C GLU A 538 23.99 9.07 -27.93
N PHE A 539 22.95 9.88 -27.73
CA PHE A 539 23.06 11.12 -26.96
C PHE A 539 23.45 10.90 -25.49
N ILE A 540 22.83 9.95 -24.78
CA ILE A 540 23.19 9.59 -23.39
C ILE A 540 24.68 9.27 -23.28
N HIS A 541 25.18 8.39 -24.16
CA HIS A 541 26.57 7.93 -24.09
C HIS A 541 27.55 9.06 -24.45
N SER A 542 27.23 9.90 -25.44
CA SER A 542 28.05 11.08 -25.76
C SER A 542 28.11 12.10 -24.62
N LEU A 543 26.99 12.36 -23.93
CA LEU A 543 26.94 13.31 -22.82
C LEU A 543 27.64 12.75 -21.58
N TRP A 544 27.48 11.45 -21.30
CA TRP A 544 28.21 10.77 -20.22
C TRP A 544 29.73 10.89 -20.43
N LEU A 545 30.25 10.55 -21.61
CA LEU A 545 31.69 10.62 -21.91
C LEU A 545 32.27 12.04 -21.85
N ASN A 546 31.45 13.08 -22.05
CA ASN A 546 31.85 14.47 -21.94
C ASN A 546 31.87 14.98 -20.48
N GLU A 547 30.91 14.55 -19.65
CA GLU A 547 30.76 14.98 -18.25
C GLU A 547 31.56 14.08 -17.27
N ALA A 548 32.02 12.91 -17.69
CA ALA A 548 32.85 12.00 -16.88
C ALA A 548 34.27 12.55 -16.66
N PRO A 549 34.73 12.73 -15.40
CA PRO A 549 36.09 13.22 -15.13
C PRO A 549 37.17 12.25 -15.64
N LYS A 550 38.09 12.77 -16.46
CA LYS A 550 39.24 11.99 -16.95
C LYS A 550 40.25 11.75 -15.83
N LEU A 551 40.31 10.53 -15.32
CA LEU A 551 41.33 10.11 -14.36
C LEU A 551 42.74 10.27 -14.95
N ARG A 552 43.50 11.23 -14.42
CA ARG A 552 44.92 11.38 -14.72
C ARG A 552 45.67 10.29 -13.97
N GLN A 553 46.20 9.28 -14.67
CA GLN A 553 47.09 8.32 -14.02
C GLN A 553 48.28 9.06 -13.40
N PRO A 554 48.65 8.78 -12.13
CA PRO A 554 49.90 9.31 -11.58
C PRO A 554 51.05 8.73 -12.39
N SER A 555 51.88 9.59 -12.98
CA SER A 555 53.08 9.15 -13.69
C SER A 555 53.99 8.40 -12.71
N ILE A 556 54.11 7.09 -12.88
CA ILE A 556 55.07 6.28 -12.13
C ILE A 556 56.45 6.72 -12.61
N ALA A 557 57.03 7.67 -11.89
CA ALA A 557 58.39 8.16 -12.08
C ALA A 557 59.35 7.01 -11.71
N MET A 558 59.59 6.13 -12.68
CA MET A 558 60.39 4.93 -12.55
C MET A 558 61.85 5.34 -12.28
N ARG A 559 62.18 5.54 -10.99
CA ARG A 559 63.54 5.84 -10.53
C ARG A 559 64.47 4.72 -10.99
N ARG A 560 65.13 4.93 -12.12
CA ARG A 560 66.30 4.14 -12.54
C ARG A 560 67.28 4.17 -11.36
N ARG A 561 67.52 3.02 -10.74
CA ARG A 561 68.63 2.89 -9.78
C ARG A 561 69.91 3.05 -10.57
N GLY A 562 70.60 4.19 -10.39
CA GLY A 562 71.91 4.40 -10.99
C GLY A 562 72.90 3.39 -10.42
N THR A 563 73.47 2.55 -11.28
CA THR A 563 74.59 1.66 -10.93
C THR A 563 75.89 2.46 -10.97
N SER A 564 76.12 3.28 -9.95
CA SER A 564 77.42 3.93 -9.71
C SER A 564 78.35 2.95 -9.00
N GLY A 565 79.28 2.34 -9.74
CA GLY A 565 80.37 1.54 -9.18
C GLY A 565 81.67 2.32 -9.07
N GLY A 566 82.59 1.81 -8.22
CA GLY A 566 83.99 2.23 -8.18
C GLY A 566 84.34 3.30 -7.12
N GLY A 567 85.51 3.12 -6.49
CA GLY A 567 86.18 4.16 -5.71
C GLY A 567 85.98 4.11 -4.19
N ALA A 568 86.86 3.39 -3.48
CA ALA A 568 87.06 3.56 -2.04
C ALA A 568 88.56 3.46 -1.70
N THR A 569 89.11 4.51 -1.10
CA THR A 569 90.48 4.59 -0.56
C THR A 569 90.45 5.25 0.84
N PRO A 570 91.43 4.99 1.74
CA PRO A 570 91.11 4.95 3.18
C PRO A 570 91.97 5.83 4.12
N ARG A 571 91.47 6.01 5.37
CA ARG A 571 92.09 6.66 6.57
C ARG A 571 92.08 8.21 6.51
N GLU A 572 92.20 8.98 7.61
CA GLU A 572 92.70 8.76 9.00
C GLU A 572 91.71 9.28 10.09
N VAL A 573 91.47 8.60 11.24
CA VAL A 573 92.14 8.58 12.58
C VAL A 573 91.78 9.75 13.54
N GLY A 574 91.27 9.39 14.75
CA GLY A 574 91.24 10.22 15.98
C GLY A 574 89.87 10.85 16.35
N GLY A 575 89.37 10.79 17.59
CA GLY A 575 89.75 9.98 18.77
C GLY A 575 89.11 10.49 20.08
N GLY A 576 88.74 9.60 21.04
CA GLY A 576 88.45 10.00 22.44
C GLY A 576 87.23 9.37 23.17
N ARG A 577 87.52 8.42 24.09
CA ARG A 577 86.88 8.10 25.42
C ARG A 577 85.32 8.17 25.56
N ARG A 578 84.60 7.08 25.91
CA ARG A 578 84.39 6.43 27.25
C ARG A 578 83.77 7.39 28.31
N ARG A 579 82.76 7.05 29.13
CA ARG A 579 82.10 5.79 29.62
C ARG A 579 80.54 5.96 29.70
N SER A 580 79.72 5.01 30.18
CA SER A 580 79.28 3.75 29.52
C SER A 580 78.36 2.85 30.40
N SER A 581 77.03 3.04 30.41
CA SER A 581 76.02 2.08 30.96
C SER A 581 74.59 2.37 30.45
N GLY A 582 73.69 1.41 30.20
CA GLY A 582 73.87 -0.05 30.01
C GLY A 582 72.59 -0.87 30.20
N VAL A 583 72.26 -1.77 29.24
CA VAL A 583 71.28 -2.90 29.33
C VAL A 583 69.78 -2.42 29.41
N THR A 584 68.73 -3.02 28.80
CA THR A 584 68.46 -4.38 28.29
C THR A 584 67.40 -4.40 27.15
N SER A 585 67.33 -5.52 26.41
CA SER A 585 66.11 -6.16 25.82
C SER A 585 65.37 -5.54 24.62
N VAL A 586 64.82 -6.45 23.80
CA VAL A 586 64.02 -6.20 22.57
C VAL A 586 62.59 -6.72 22.76
N PRO A 587 61.57 -6.02 22.24
CA PRO A 587 60.34 -6.68 21.78
C PRO A 587 60.02 -6.38 20.28
N PRO A 588 59.26 -7.26 19.58
CA PRO A 588 59.16 -7.23 18.11
C PRO A 588 57.83 -6.67 17.54
N ARG A 589 57.82 -6.46 16.21
CA ARG A 589 56.66 -6.45 15.29
C ARG A 589 55.45 -5.57 15.68
N GLY A 590 55.51 -4.28 15.29
CA GLY A 590 54.35 -3.39 15.34
C GLY A 590 53.30 -3.72 14.26
N ALA A 591 52.04 -3.91 14.69
CA ALA A 591 50.88 -3.95 13.80
C ALA A 591 50.23 -2.55 13.71
N TRP A 592 50.09 -2.00 12.50
CA TRP A 592 49.56 -0.65 12.31
C TRP A 592 48.03 -0.60 12.46
N ARG A 593 47.55 -0.08 13.59
CA ARG A 593 46.15 0.35 13.75
C ARG A 593 46.02 1.85 13.45
N TRP A 594 45.15 2.19 12.51
CA TRP A 594 44.73 3.57 12.25
C TRP A 594 44.04 4.17 13.47
N ARG A 595 44.35 5.44 13.80
CA ARG A 595 43.67 6.23 14.83
C ARG A 595 42.86 7.35 14.18
N TRP A 596 41.64 7.55 14.67
CA TRP A 596 40.85 8.76 14.38
C TRP A 596 41.36 9.97 15.18
N PRO A 597 41.23 11.21 14.67
CA PRO A 597 41.64 12.42 15.40
C PRO A 597 40.80 12.67 16.66
N ARG A 598 41.39 13.30 17.68
CA ARG A 598 40.67 13.85 18.84
C ARG A 598 40.42 15.35 18.66
N CYS A 599 39.25 15.84 19.06
CA CYS A 599 38.98 17.27 19.16
C CYS A 599 39.75 17.94 20.33
N PRO A 600 40.10 19.23 20.22
CA PRO A 600 40.74 19.99 21.30
C PRO A 600 39.72 20.49 22.36
N PRO A 601 40.14 20.72 23.61
CA PRO A 601 39.26 21.21 24.68
C PRO A 601 39.02 22.72 24.61
N ARG A 602 37.81 23.18 24.99
CA ARG A 602 37.52 24.59 25.24
C ARG A 602 37.90 24.99 26.68
N ARG A 603 38.45 26.19 26.86
CA ARG A 603 38.71 26.80 28.17
C ARG A 603 37.42 27.38 28.79
N SER A 604 37.43 27.54 30.11
CA SER A 604 36.39 28.18 30.90
C SER A 604 36.74 29.62 31.27
N SER A 605 35.71 30.44 31.49
CA SER A 605 35.75 31.74 32.18
C SER A 605 34.41 31.96 32.89
N ARG A 606 34.35 32.85 33.90
CA ARG A 606 33.19 33.04 34.79
C ARG A 606 32.63 34.47 34.73
N SER A 607 31.30 34.58 34.66
CA SER A 607 30.42 35.61 35.30
C SER A 607 30.61 37.10 34.93
N PRO A 608 29.64 38.01 35.26
CA PRO A 608 28.27 37.81 35.77
C PRO A 608 27.16 38.38 34.84
N ARG A 609 25.90 38.33 35.29
CA ARG A 609 24.73 39.08 34.74
C ARG A 609 24.25 40.14 35.75
N PRO A 610 23.53 41.17 35.27
CA PRO A 610 22.13 41.39 35.65
C PRO A 610 21.20 41.25 34.42
N GLY A 611 19.87 41.22 34.51
CA GLY A 611 19.00 41.13 35.68
C GLY A 611 17.56 41.53 35.31
N CYS A 612 16.61 40.58 35.28
CA CYS A 612 15.18 40.84 35.02
C CYS A 612 14.31 40.00 35.96
N GLY A 613 13.15 40.55 36.35
CA GLY A 613 12.28 40.02 37.42
C GLY A 613 11.27 38.94 37.01
N CYS A 614 10.60 38.40 38.03
CA CYS A 614 9.62 37.31 37.93
C CYS A 614 8.20 37.81 37.62
N VAL A 615 7.43 37.01 36.88
CA VAL A 615 6.03 36.65 37.22
C VAL A 615 5.87 35.13 36.97
N SER A 616 4.90 34.47 37.60
CA SER A 616 4.86 33.02 37.79
C SER A 616 3.53 32.36 37.38
N ARG A 617 3.56 31.05 37.07
CA ARG A 617 2.67 29.99 37.59
C ARG A 617 3.12 28.58 37.09
N PRO A 618 2.59 27.45 37.64
CA PRO A 618 3.41 26.26 37.90
C PRO A 618 3.29 25.11 36.89
N CYS A 619 4.27 24.21 36.93
CA CYS A 619 4.17 22.85 36.38
C CYS A 619 3.73 21.86 37.48
N CYS A 620 2.80 20.95 37.15
CA CYS A 620 2.48 19.80 38.00
C CYS A 620 3.34 18.59 37.61
N CYS A 621 3.85 17.85 38.61
CA CYS A 621 4.61 16.62 38.39
C CYS A 621 3.71 15.39 38.45
N VAL A 622 3.78 14.52 37.44
CA VAL A 622 3.22 13.15 37.44
C VAL A 622 4.28 12.22 36.81
N PRO A 623 4.60 11.05 37.38
CA PRO A 623 5.78 10.26 36.99
C PRO A 623 5.53 9.30 35.81
N ALA A 624 6.61 8.92 35.12
CA ALA A 624 6.59 7.93 34.05
C ALA A 624 6.60 6.48 34.57
N PRO A 625 5.87 5.53 33.93
CA PRO A 625 5.87 4.12 34.31
C PRO A 625 7.15 3.38 33.89
N ARG A 626 7.49 2.32 34.61
CA ARG A 626 8.68 1.48 34.36
C ARG A 626 8.43 0.51 33.21
N ALA A 627 9.41 0.35 32.31
CA ALA A 627 9.42 -0.73 31.32
C ALA A 627 10.06 -1.99 31.94
N CYS A 628 9.37 -3.14 31.86
CA CYS A 628 9.91 -4.43 32.27
C CYS A 628 10.73 -5.07 31.14
N HIS A 629 11.98 -5.45 31.43
CA HIS A 629 12.77 -6.27 30.52
C HIS A 629 12.37 -7.75 30.62
N HIS A 630 11.92 -8.34 29.51
CA HIS A 630 12.12 -9.77 29.26
C HIS A 630 13.02 -9.94 28.03
N GLN A 631 14.01 -10.81 28.16
CA GLN A 631 14.97 -11.13 27.09
C GLN A 631 14.49 -12.35 26.31
N VAL A 632 14.52 -12.28 24.98
CA VAL A 632 14.46 -13.43 24.07
C VAL A 632 15.60 -13.24 23.06
N PRO A 633 16.45 -14.26 22.81
CA PRO A 633 17.73 -14.05 22.12
C PRO A 633 17.58 -13.90 20.59
N PRO A 634 18.46 -13.13 19.93
CA PRO A 634 18.50 -13.07 18.47
C PRO A 634 18.99 -14.40 17.89
N ARG A 635 18.24 -14.98 16.94
CA ARG A 635 18.73 -16.11 16.14
C ARG A 635 19.89 -15.66 15.26
N ALA A 636 21.02 -16.36 15.38
CA ALA A 636 22.20 -16.09 14.56
C ALA A 636 21.92 -16.41 13.08
N CYS A 637 22.04 -15.41 12.20
CA CYS A 637 22.06 -15.63 10.76
C CYS A 637 23.44 -16.17 10.35
N LEU A 638 23.54 -17.48 10.14
CA LEU A 638 24.75 -18.11 9.60
C LEU A 638 24.95 -17.70 8.13
N ALA A 639 25.88 -16.78 7.89
CA ALA A 639 26.32 -16.42 6.55
C ALA A 639 27.21 -17.54 5.97
N ALA A 640 26.61 -18.45 5.20
CA ALA A 640 27.34 -19.46 4.44
C ALA A 640 27.96 -18.84 3.18
N PRO A 641 29.27 -18.99 2.92
CA PRO A 641 29.90 -18.46 1.71
C PRO A 641 29.62 -19.38 0.51
N LEU A 642 29.01 -18.83 -0.55
CA LEU A 642 28.86 -19.54 -1.82
C LEU A 642 30.19 -19.55 -2.59
N LEU A 643 30.81 -20.72 -2.69
CA LEU A 643 31.86 -21.01 -3.67
C LEU A 643 31.22 -21.58 -4.97
N PRO A 644 31.80 -21.33 -6.15
CA PRO A 644 31.19 -21.72 -7.42
C PRO A 644 31.62 -23.13 -7.86
N GLU A 645 30.67 -24.07 -7.93
CA GLU A 645 30.91 -25.37 -8.57
C GLU A 645 30.48 -25.40 -10.04
N LEU A 646 31.49 -25.50 -10.90
CA LEU A 646 31.60 -26.52 -11.96
C LEU A 646 30.29 -27.16 -12.48
N TRP A 647 29.88 -26.77 -13.69
CA TRP A 647 29.14 -27.68 -14.57
C TRP A 647 30.05 -28.21 -15.67
N ARG A 648 30.12 -29.54 -15.80
CA ARG A 648 30.75 -30.22 -16.95
C ARG A 648 29.77 -30.23 -18.12
N GLY A 649 30.29 -30.15 -19.35
CA GLY A 649 29.49 -30.16 -20.58
C GLY A 649 29.37 -31.54 -21.25
N TYR A 650 29.31 -31.51 -22.59
CA TYR A 650 29.00 -32.59 -23.57
C TYR A 650 27.49 -32.82 -23.83
N PRO A 651 27.10 -33.07 -25.11
CA PRO A 651 27.63 -32.47 -26.34
C PRO A 651 26.54 -31.97 -27.31
N ALA A 652 26.95 -31.51 -28.50
CA ALA A 652 26.07 -30.92 -29.52
C ALA A 652 25.58 -31.94 -30.58
N GLY A 653 24.47 -31.60 -31.24
CA GLY A 653 23.91 -32.24 -32.43
C GLY A 653 22.42 -31.89 -32.56
N GLY A 654 21.87 -31.54 -33.73
CA GLY A 654 22.48 -31.24 -35.04
C GLY A 654 21.47 -30.42 -35.87
N ALA A 655 21.90 -29.76 -36.94
CA ALA A 655 21.04 -28.87 -37.74
C ALA A 655 20.55 -29.53 -39.04
N MET A 656 19.26 -29.35 -39.36
CA MET A 656 18.71 -29.38 -40.74
C MET A 656 17.39 -28.59 -40.80
N ASP A 657 17.00 -28.20 -42.01
CA ASP A 657 16.02 -27.16 -42.39
C ASP A 657 15.65 -27.40 -43.88
N PRO A 658 14.63 -26.77 -44.51
CA PRO A 658 13.23 -26.56 -44.15
C PRO A 658 12.24 -27.21 -45.18
N ALA A 659 11.04 -26.63 -45.35
CA ALA A 659 9.92 -26.94 -46.26
C ALA A 659 8.84 -27.90 -45.69
N THR A 660 7.54 -27.80 -46.06
CA THR A 660 6.90 -27.06 -47.16
C THR A 660 5.55 -26.42 -46.74
N THR A 661 4.92 -25.64 -47.63
CA THR A 661 3.52 -25.16 -47.64
C THR A 661 2.48 -26.32 -47.52
N GLU A 662 1.16 -26.14 -47.29
CA GLU A 662 0.25 -25.07 -47.78
C GLU A 662 -1.15 -25.00 -47.09
N GLN A 663 -1.76 -23.78 -47.10
CA GLN A 663 -3.19 -23.40 -47.24
C GLN A 663 -4.39 -24.05 -46.46
N LEU A 664 -5.55 -23.40 -46.64
CA LEU A 664 -6.95 -23.69 -46.23
C LEU A 664 -7.25 -23.58 -44.71
N GLN A 665 -7.94 -22.57 -44.18
CA GLN A 665 -9.26 -21.93 -44.48
C GLN A 665 -10.53 -22.74 -44.14
N GLY A 666 -11.29 -22.20 -43.18
CA GLY A 666 -12.76 -22.12 -43.27
C GLY A 666 -13.58 -23.24 -42.62
N GLY A 667 -14.70 -22.87 -41.99
CA GLY A 667 -15.76 -23.82 -41.57
C GLY A 667 -16.17 -23.73 -40.11
N GLN A 668 -17.02 -22.76 -39.75
CA GLN A 668 -17.90 -22.91 -38.59
C GLN A 668 -19.12 -23.75 -38.99
N ILE A 669 -19.67 -24.54 -38.06
CA ILE A 669 -21.11 -24.76 -37.88
C ILE A 669 -21.34 -25.26 -36.44
N GLN A 670 -22.52 -24.97 -35.88
CA GLN A 670 -22.88 -25.23 -34.47
C GLN A 670 -24.10 -26.21 -34.40
N PRO A 671 -24.74 -26.52 -33.25
CA PRO A 671 -24.87 -27.93 -32.87
C PRO A 671 -26.31 -28.48 -32.79
N SER A 672 -26.42 -29.81 -32.77
CA SER A 672 -27.56 -30.60 -32.29
C SER A 672 -27.05 -32.02 -31.97
N GLY A 673 -27.62 -32.81 -31.05
CA GLY A 673 -28.68 -32.54 -30.08
C GLY A 673 -29.18 -33.88 -29.48
N ASP A 674 -29.39 -33.91 -28.15
CA ASP A 674 -30.12 -34.93 -27.34
C ASP A 674 -29.77 -36.44 -27.44
N GLY A 675 -30.00 -37.17 -26.34
CA GLY A 675 -29.90 -38.64 -26.26
C GLY A 675 -29.53 -39.16 -24.86
N ALA A 676 -30.23 -40.19 -24.34
CA ALA A 676 -30.08 -40.66 -22.95
C ALA A 676 -30.09 -42.20 -22.78
N GLY A 677 -29.48 -42.67 -21.68
CA GLY A 677 -29.32 -44.09 -21.26
C GLY A 677 -27.92 -44.31 -20.67
N ARG A 678 -27.63 -44.92 -19.51
CA ARG A 678 -28.20 -46.04 -18.72
C ARG A 678 -28.21 -47.38 -19.51
N SER A 679 -27.65 -48.50 -19.02
CA SER A 679 -26.97 -48.76 -17.72
C SER A 679 -26.20 -50.11 -17.66
N SER A 680 -25.31 -50.25 -16.64
CA SER A 680 -25.02 -51.48 -15.82
C SER A 680 -24.36 -52.76 -16.39
N GLY A 681 -23.50 -53.39 -15.57
CA GLY A 681 -22.89 -54.74 -15.71
C GLY A 681 -21.37 -54.69 -15.98
N GLU A 682 -20.41 -54.94 -15.07
CA GLU A 682 -20.15 -56.02 -14.08
C GLU A 682 -19.69 -57.38 -14.66
N GLY A 683 -18.54 -57.88 -14.16
CA GLY A 683 -17.90 -59.17 -14.47
C GLY A 683 -16.41 -59.20 -14.07
N ALA A 684 -15.88 -60.28 -13.48
CA ALA A 684 -14.57 -60.25 -12.79
C ALA A 684 -13.77 -61.60 -12.76
N GLY A 685 -12.44 -61.49 -12.54
CA GLY A 685 -11.48 -62.58 -12.25
C GLY A 685 -10.02 -62.09 -12.44
N ARG A 686 -9.14 -61.99 -11.43
CA ARG A 686 -8.36 -63.03 -10.68
C ARG A 686 -7.25 -63.71 -11.52
N SER A 687 -6.01 -63.93 -11.06
CA SER A 687 -5.24 -63.54 -9.84
C SER A 687 -3.71 -63.72 -10.12
N SER A 688 -2.69 -63.89 -9.25
CA SER A 688 -2.53 -64.13 -7.79
C SER A 688 -1.05 -64.01 -7.34
N GLY A 689 -0.76 -63.72 -6.06
CA GLY A 689 0.51 -64.02 -5.34
C GLY A 689 1.60 -62.91 -5.26
N GLU A 690 2.54 -62.92 -4.31
CA GLU A 690 2.57 -63.50 -2.94
C GLU A 690 3.74 -62.96 -2.06
N GLY A 691 3.68 -63.12 -0.72
CA GLY A 691 4.77 -62.82 0.26
C GLY A 691 4.70 -61.43 0.96
N THR A 692 4.43 -61.26 2.27
CA THR A 692 5.18 -61.56 3.53
C THR A 692 6.36 -60.60 3.82
N GLU A 693 6.58 -60.01 5.02
CA GLU A 693 6.19 -60.41 6.39
C GLU A 693 5.70 -59.27 7.35
N ARG A 694 5.07 -59.72 8.46
CA ARG A 694 5.03 -59.24 9.88
C ARG A 694 5.83 -57.97 10.24
N SER A 695 5.42 -57.11 11.18
CA SER A 695 4.24 -57.02 12.09
C SER A 695 4.22 -55.59 12.72
N SER A 696 3.45 -55.16 13.75
CA SER A 696 2.58 -55.79 14.76
C SER A 696 1.46 -54.82 15.22
N CYS A 697 0.77 -55.08 16.35
CA CYS A 697 -0.29 -54.22 16.88
C CYS A 697 -0.49 -54.40 18.41
N GLY A 698 -0.93 -53.35 19.12
CA GLY A 698 -1.28 -53.41 20.55
C GLY A 698 -2.55 -52.60 20.89
N ARG A 699 -3.52 -53.25 21.56
CA ARG A 699 -4.81 -52.67 21.98
C ARG A 699 -5.47 -53.58 23.05
N TRP A 700 -5.86 -53.04 24.21
CA TRP A 700 -6.80 -53.69 25.16
C TRP A 700 -7.61 -52.66 25.98
N ARG A 701 -8.52 -53.13 26.86
CA ARG A 701 -9.69 -52.40 27.40
C ARG A 701 -9.66 -52.14 28.93
N LEU A 702 -10.64 -51.34 29.36
CA LEU A 702 -11.01 -50.81 30.68
C LEU A 702 -11.13 -51.79 31.89
N ALA A 703 -10.64 -51.35 33.07
CA ALA A 703 -11.13 -51.60 34.44
C ALA A 703 -10.38 -50.69 35.46
N GLY A 704 -10.86 -50.35 36.68
CA GLY A 704 -12.23 -50.41 37.20
C GLY A 704 -12.40 -50.39 38.74
N SER A 705 -12.65 -49.22 39.37
CA SER A 705 -13.28 -48.99 40.72
C SER A 705 -12.58 -49.53 42.01
N PRO A 706 -13.00 -49.18 43.26
CA PRO A 706 -13.58 -47.91 43.81
C PRO A 706 -13.01 -47.44 45.18
N SER A 707 -13.28 -46.18 45.58
CA SER A 707 -13.48 -45.68 46.99
C SER A 707 -13.68 -44.15 46.99
N LEU A 708 -14.10 -43.46 48.07
CA LEU A 708 -15.34 -43.55 48.88
C LEU A 708 -15.55 -42.21 49.63
N PHE A 709 -16.69 -42.03 50.35
CA PHE A 709 -17.13 -40.82 51.09
C PHE A 709 -17.50 -39.57 50.25
N SER A 710 -18.40 -38.66 50.66
CA SER A 710 -19.75 -38.77 51.26
C SER A 710 -20.35 -37.36 51.45
N SER A 711 -21.61 -37.12 51.08
CA SER A 711 -22.37 -35.91 51.47
C SER A 711 -23.16 -36.13 52.78
N PRO A 712 -23.55 -35.05 53.50
CA PRO A 712 -24.96 -34.62 53.40
C PRO A 712 -25.19 -33.09 53.48
N ALA A 713 -26.44 -32.67 53.24
CA ALA A 713 -27.01 -31.34 53.52
C ALA A 713 -27.86 -31.40 54.83
N PRO A 714 -28.47 -30.33 55.43
CA PRO A 714 -29.16 -29.18 54.80
C PRO A 714 -29.04 -27.80 55.52
N ASN A 715 -29.97 -26.86 55.20
CA ASN A 715 -30.22 -25.50 55.75
C ASN A 715 -30.76 -25.52 57.23
N PRO A 716 -31.18 -24.41 57.94
CA PRO A 716 -31.34 -22.98 57.54
C PRO A 716 -31.04 -21.83 58.57
N SER A 717 -30.82 -20.59 58.07
CA SER A 717 -31.20 -19.25 58.66
C SER A 717 -30.76 -18.90 60.12
N PRO A 718 -31.19 -17.80 60.81
CA PRO A 718 -31.91 -16.54 60.43
C PRO A 718 -31.31 -15.21 61.03
N LEU A 719 -32.08 -14.09 60.96
CA LEU A 719 -31.98 -12.81 61.71
C LEU A 719 -30.78 -11.86 61.37
N SER A 720 -30.98 -10.61 60.90
CA SER A 720 -31.55 -9.37 61.48
C SER A 720 -30.63 -8.66 62.49
N SER A 721 -30.44 -7.34 62.50
CA SER A 721 -31.14 -6.22 61.80
C SER A 721 -30.09 -5.19 61.27
N SER A 722 -30.25 -3.87 61.07
CA SER A 722 -31.19 -2.82 61.57
C SER A 722 -31.36 -1.66 60.56
N ALA A 723 -31.78 -0.47 61.04
CA ALA A 723 -31.97 0.83 60.35
C ALA A 723 -31.71 1.96 61.40
N PRO A 724 -31.90 3.28 61.16
CA PRO A 724 -32.41 3.99 59.96
C PRO A 724 -31.67 5.32 59.60
N ALA A 725 -32.34 6.12 58.76
CA ALA A 725 -32.28 7.61 58.66
C ALA A 725 -31.12 8.29 57.87
N VAL A 726 -31.26 9.53 57.35
CA VAL A 726 -32.33 10.27 56.60
C VAL A 726 -31.86 11.74 56.38
N LEU A 727 -32.38 12.44 55.36
CA LEU A 727 -32.03 13.81 54.92
C LEU A 727 -30.65 13.94 54.22
N GLY A 728 -30.40 14.93 53.35
CA GLY A 728 -31.21 16.11 53.01
C GLY A 728 -31.07 16.59 51.55
N ASN A 729 -31.61 17.78 51.28
CA ASN A 729 -31.98 18.29 49.96
C ASN A 729 -31.09 19.47 49.48
N ASP A 730 -31.32 19.94 48.24
CA ASP A 730 -31.01 21.29 47.69
C ASP A 730 -29.54 21.78 47.61
N ASN A 731 -28.94 21.69 46.40
CA ASN A 731 -28.78 22.83 45.46
C ASN A 731 -28.25 22.35 44.09
#